data_AF-A0A0V1JTB2-F1
#
_entry.id   AF-A0A0V1JTB2-F1
#
_cell.length_a   1.000
_cell.length_b   1.000
_cell.length_c   1.000
_cell.angle_alpha   90.00
_cell.angle_beta   90.00
_cell.angle_gamma   90.00
#
_symmetry.space_group_name_H-M   'P 1'
#
loop_
_entity.id
_entity.type
_entity.pdbx_description
1 polymer ?
#
loop_
_entity_poly.entity_id
_entity_poly.type
_entity_poly.pdbx_seq_one_letter_code
_entity_poly.pdbx_strand_id
1 'polypeptide(L)'
;MKYSVPFWVISFLIGELLKFIPLCSSILAVRVLVWYVISQAVKHFIFRSCSFWIRFPQGGKSVLVTGASAGIGAATAADLCARGGKVIWGARDVRKAQKKLDDIAWTIHHGPRGYVLKIDLSSKKMIEDFVDEFKKREKRLDCLILNAAYWGPKRTTVDGFEETIGVNHLGHMYLVYLLMDLLKKSKPSRIIVLGSDIHRLCKGVQFDDFMSDKSYKQYKSYAHSKLCNMLFARELAHRLKGTGVTVHIVHPGTPVPSELMRHNWLSMVVFHTFIIRPLQHLFCRTVYQGSQTTVYCACSEECGEETGNYYENMRKDTPSAAAMDDEAAKKLWKLSCQLLKINENWVLGLNTPWYGGDVKNTVGGGQKVRLLRDALTEFKHDGNAIILFIDGYDVIINANAEIILERFYKSGANVLFSAEGFCWPDNSLAVEYPAVKSGKRYLNSGAFIGYAPDIYKIITERPLKDEDDDQLYYTHIFLDPVLREKHKIKLDSTSAIFQNLHGAVDDVDLDFSPSGHRMRQVRLANLAYGTEPVIIHGNGKSKMHLNYLGNYIGNWWNPIDGCVACNEDLIQLNWDSENDFPFVVLACFINSGTPFLDKYFESILRLDYPKSRIGIVIFNRVEPHAVKVEHFVNLMDGEYHFVQADSAISLTERNARDRAVDICLESGCDYLFVVDAEARIDFSGTLKTLIKKNKSLIAPMTIRGEALWSNFWGALNDDGFYARSDDYISIAKRERLGLWNVPHFSTIYLIRKDRLSLLLSAYSYNVKNDPDMSFTQFCREKGFFMYVDNTEKYGHIMVSDNYNPLNRFADFYNIFENRREWEERYLDEKYWDTLNNDYQFELPCPDVYHFPLFSKQFCKEMIAVMENYGRWSSGSNLDSRLAGGYENVPTRDIHMNQVDFERQWLNILDEYVRPVQEKTFIGYYSKPPHAIMNFVVRYKPDEQPALRPHHDASTYTVDIALNKAGEDFEGGGVRYVRYNCSVTNSPVGWALMHPGRLTHMHEGLPTTRGVRYILVSFVDP
;
A
#
# COMPACT_ATOMS: atom_id res chain seq x y z
N MET A 1 4.21 21.30 -94.41
CA MET A 1 5.50 20.59 -94.54
C MET A 1 6.40 21.14 -93.44
N LYS A 2 6.57 20.57 -92.23
CA LYS A 2 6.92 19.22 -91.74
C LYS A 2 8.27 18.72 -92.27
N TYR A 3 9.32 19.26 -91.65
CA TYR A 3 10.70 18.78 -91.68
C TYR A 3 10.90 17.69 -90.62
N SER A 4 11.52 16.59 -91.03
CA SER A 4 12.08 15.55 -90.17
C SER A 4 13.60 15.63 -90.25
N VAL A 5 14.27 15.87 -89.11
CA VAL A 5 15.70 15.56 -88.96
C VAL A 5 15.82 14.20 -88.26
N PRO A 6 16.73 13.32 -88.69
CA PRO A 6 16.74 11.90 -88.32
C PRO A 6 17.23 11.64 -86.89
N PHE A 7 16.71 10.57 -86.31
CA PHE A 7 17.00 10.04 -84.96
C PHE A 7 18.51 9.88 -84.65
N TRP A 8 19.36 9.72 -85.66
CA TRP A 8 20.82 9.63 -85.49
C TRP A 8 21.49 10.95 -85.04
N VAL A 9 20.92 12.11 -85.37
CA VAL A 9 21.46 13.42 -84.94
C VAL A 9 21.22 13.66 -83.45
N ILE A 10 20.08 13.17 -82.91
CA ILE A 10 19.76 13.25 -81.48
C ILE A 10 20.61 12.27 -80.68
N SER A 11 20.80 11.04 -81.17
CA SER A 11 21.70 10.06 -80.52
C SER A 11 23.17 10.49 -80.54
N PHE A 12 23.61 11.19 -81.58
CA PHE A 12 24.97 11.74 -81.64
C PHE A 12 25.16 12.92 -80.67
N LEU A 13 24.18 13.82 -80.54
CA LEU A 13 24.22 14.92 -79.57
C LEU A 13 24.11 14.45 -78.10
N ILE A 14 23.31 13.41 -77.82
CA ILE A 14 23.24 12.80 -76.48
C ILE A 14 24.53 12.04 -76.15
N GLY A 15 25.14 11.37 -77.14
CA GLY A 15 26.43 10.70 -76.99
C GLY A 15 27.59 11.66 -76.74
N GLU A 16 27.59 12.85 -77.34
CA GLU A 16 28.60 13.89 -77.09
C GLU A 16 28.37 14.63 -75.75
N LEU A 17 27.12 14.85 -75.32
CA LEU A 17 26.81 15.41 -73.99
C LEU A 17 27.14 14.44 -72.84
N LEU A 18 27.00 13.13 -73.05
CA LEU A 18 27.38 12.10 -72.07
C LEU A 18 28.90 11.95 -71.91
N LYS A 19 29.70 12.38 -72.90
CA LYS A 19 31.18 12.38 -72.82
C LYS A 19 31.76 13.50 -71.93
N PHE A 20 30.97 14.53 -71.60
CA PHE A 20 31.39 15.61 -70.69
C PHE A 20 31.04 15.37 -69.21
N ILE A 21 30.24 14.36 -68.89
CA ILE A 21 29.86 14.02 -67.51
C ILE A 21 31.04 13.40 -66.68
N PRO A 22 31.96 12.60 -67.23
CA PRO A 22 33.10 12.06 -66.46
C PRO A 22 34.19 13.09 -66.13
N LEU A 23 34.23 14.22 -66.84
CA LEU A 23 35.24 15.27 -66.60
C LEU A 23 34.85 16.19 -65.44
N CYS A 24 33.55 16.36 -65.16
CA CYS A 24 33.08 17.11 -63.99
C CYS A 24 33.05 16.25 -62.70
N SER A 25 32.85 14.94 -62.80
CA SER A 25 32.81 14.05 -61.63
C SER A 25 34.19 13.84 -60.99
N SER A 26 35.27 13.83 -61.78
CA SER A 26 36.65 13.64 -61.30
C SER A 26 37.21 14.89 -60.60
N ILE A 27 36.96 16.09 -61.13
CA ILE A 27 37.39 17.34 -60.47
C ILE A 27 36.54 17.61 -59.21
N LEU A 28 35.24 17.29 -59.24
CA LEU A 28 34.38 17.43 -58.06
C LEU A 28 34.74 16.39 -56.98
N ALA A 29 34.98 15.13 -57.36
CA ALA A 29 35.39 14.09 -56.40
C ALA A 29 36.76 14.40 -55.79
N VAL A 30 37.73 14.88 -56.58
CA VAL A 30 39.04 15.30 -56.07
C VAL A 30 38.92 16.55 -55.21
N ARG A 31 38.10 17.55 -55.57
CA ARG A 31 37.83 18.72 -54.72
C ARG A 31 37.12 18.36 -53.43
N VAL A 32 36.18 17.40 -53.46
CA VAL A 32 35.49 16.89 -52.26
C VAL A 32 36.45 16.07 -51.39
N LEU A 33 37.33 15.26 -51.99
CA LEU A 33 38.35 14.49 -51.27
C LEU A 33 39.41 15.40 -50.66
N VAL A 34 39.91 16.39 -51.40
CA VAL A 34 40.87 17.39 -50.91
C VAL A 34 40.22 18.25 -49.82
N TRP A 35 38.98 18.70 -50.01
CA TRP A 35 38.22 19.41 -48.99
C TRP A 35 37.98 18.54 -47.75
N TYR A 36 37.69 17.25 -47.93
CA TYR A 36 37.56 16.29 -46.83
C TYR A 36 38.89 16.14 -46.09
N VAL A 37 40.01 15.87 -46.76
CA VAL A 37 41.33 15.74 -46.14
C VAL A 37 41.76 17.04 -45.43
N ILE A 38 41.56 18.20 -46.06
CA ILE A 38 41.84 19.52 -45.44
C ILE A 38 40.92 19.74 -44.24
N SER A 39 39.63 19.42 -44.32
CA SER A 39 38.70 19.55 -43.20
C SER A 39 39.09 18.64 -42.03
N GLN A 40 39.58 17.43 -42.30
CA GLN A 40 40.07 16.51 -41.27
C GLN A 40 41.40 16.99 -40.67
N ALA A 41 42.32 17.52 -41.47
CA ALA A 41 43.57 18.11 -40.98
C ALA A 41 43.35 19.38 -40.14
N VAL A 42 42.45 20.27 -40.60
CA VAL A 42 42.02 21.48 -39.86
C VAL A 42 41.29 21.09 -38.58
N LYS A 43 40.40 20.09 -38.60
CA LYS A 43 39.78 19.55 -37.39
C LYS A 43 40.79 18.95 -36.42
N HIS A 44 41.78 18.23 -36.92
CA HIS A 44 42.84 17.66 -36.09
C HIS A 44 43.67 18.77 -35.41
N PHE A 45 43.96 19.87 -36.13
CA PHE A 45 44.72 21.00 -35.60
C PHE A 45 43.91 21.90 -34.65
N ILE A 46 42.62 22.16 -34.96
CA ILE A 46 41.72 23.00 -34.15
C ILE A 46 41.23 22.27 -32.90
N PHE A 47 40.77 21.02 -33.01
CA PHE A 47 40.17 20.28 -31.90
C PHE A 47 41.17 19.40 -31.14
N ARG A 48 42.47 19.47 -31.48
CA ARG A 48 43.58 18.69 -30.87
C ARG A 48 43.12 17.32 -30.35
N SER A 49 42.44 16.56 -31.22
CA SER A 49 41.77 15.32 -30.83
C SER A 49 42.81 14.20 -30.74
N CYS A 50 43.64 14.20 -29.70
CA CYS A 50 44.37 13.01 -29.31
C CYS A 50 43.34 11.98 -28.85
N SER A 51 43.22 10.87 -29.58
CA SER A 51 42.64 9.64 -29.03
C SER A 51 43.47 9.24 -27.81
N PHE A 52 42.89 9.44 -26.63
CA PHE A 52 43.48 9.07 -25.34
C PHE A 52 43.32 7.56 -25.15
N TRP A 53 44.40 6.84 -24.84
CA TRP A 53 44.39 5.38 -24.68
C TRP A 53 44.61 4.96 -23.22
N ILE A 54 43.80 5.49 -22.30
CA ILE A 54 43.72 4.98 -20.92
C ILE A 54 42.65 3.91 -20.82
N ARG A 55 43.01 2.74 -20.28
CA ARG A 55 42.06 1.68 -19.89
C ARG A 55 41.24 2.16 -18.68
N PHE A 56 39.97 1.75 -18.63
CA PHE A 56 39.19 1.96 -17.41
C PHE A 56 39.85 1.14 -16.28
N PRO A 57 40.00 1.66 -15.06
CA PRO A 57 40.69 0.94 -13.99
C PRO A 57 40.07 -0.45 -13.77
N GLN A 58 40.89 -1.51 -13.80
CA GLN A 58 40.43 -2.89 -13.60
C GLN A 58 39.93 -3.10 -12.16
N GLY A 59 38.97 -4.00 -11.95
CA GLY A 59 38.49 -4.39 -10.62
C GLY A 59 36.98 -4.31 -10.35
N GLY A 60 36.12 -4.53 -11.35
CA GLY A 60 34.66 -4.63 -11.14
C GLY A 60 33.96 -3.30 -10.82
N LYS A 61 34.55 -2.16 -11.22
CA LYS A 61 33.98 -0.82 -11.05
C LYS A 61 32.75 -0.61 -11.94
N SER A 62 31.72 0.01 -11.38
CA SER A 62 30.41 0.22 -12.03
C SER A 62 30.23 1.68 -12.46
N VAL A 63 29.82 1.90 -13.70
CA VAL A 63 29.61 3.24 -14.27
C VAL A 63 28.18 3.39 -14.77
N LEU A 64 27.47 4.43 -14.34
CA LEU A 64 26.13 4.73 -14.84
C LEU A 64 26.17 5.94 -15.78
N VAL A 65 25.64 5.78 -16.99
CA VAL A 65 25.49 6.88 -17.97
C VAL A 65 24.01 7.12 -18.26
N THR A 66 23.51 8.32 -17.97
CA THR A 66 22.13 8.71 -18.34
C THR A 66 22.05 9.16 -19.80
N GLY A 67 20.96 8.84 -20.50
CA GLY A 67 20.78 9.21 -21.91
C GLY A 67 21.67 8.42 -22.87
N ALA A 68 21.94 7.15 -22.53
CA ALA A 68 22.87 6.29 -23.28
C ALA A 68 22.28 5.72 -24.59
N SER A 69 21.05 6.05 -24.99
CA SER A 69 20.44 5.54 -26.23
C SER A 69 20.87 6.30 -27.50
N ALA A 70 21.33 7.55 -27.39
CA ALA A 70 21.66 8.40 -28.54
C ALA A 70 22.76 9.42 -28.24
N GLY A 71 23.32 10.01 -29.30
CA GLY A 71 24.27 11.11 -29.19
C GLY A 71 25.47 10.81 -28.27
N ILE A 72 25.90 11.84 -27.54
CA ILE A 72 27.14 11.84 -26.76
C ILE A 72 27.10 10.76 -25.67
N GLY A 73 25.97 10.59 -25.00
CA GLY A 73 25.80 9.56 -23.96
C GLY A 73 26.07 8.15 -24.47
N ALA A 74 25.52 7.80 -25.65
CA ALA A 74 25.78 6.51 -26.27
C ALA A 74 27.25 6.31 -26.64
N ALA A 75 27.91 7.36 -27.16
CA ALA A 75 29.34 7.30 -27.49
C ALA A 75 30.22 7.23 -26.23
N THR A 76 29.89 7.95 -25.17
CA THR A 76 30.56 7.87 -23.86
C THR A 76 30.43 6.46 -23.29
N ALA A 77 29.22 5.89 -23.27
CA ALA A 77 28.99 4.56 -22.75
C ALA A 77 29.73 3.48 -23.56
N ALA A 78 29.70 3.57 -24.90
CA ALA A 78 30.43 2.66 -25.78
C ALA A 78 31.95 2.73 -25.59
N ASP A 79 32.51 3.93 -25.50
CA ASP A 79 33.95 4.15 -25.31
C ASP A 79 34.41 3.60 -23.94
N LEU A 80 33.63 3.84 -22.88
CA LEU A 80 33.92 3.27 -21.55
C LEU A 80 33.82 1.74 -21.53
N CYS A 81 32.85 1.15 -22.25
CA CYS A 81 32.78 -0.31 -22.43
C CYS A 81 34.01 -0.86 -23.16
N ALA A 82 34.42 -0.22 -24.27
CA ALA A 82 35.61 -0.61 -25.04
C ALA A 82 36.90 -0.53 -24.21
N ARG A 83 36.94 0.36 -23.21
CA ARG A 83 38.05 0.50 -22.25
C ARG A 83 38.00 -0.49 -21.09
N GLY A 84 37.02 -1.40 -21.04
CA GLY A 84 36.88 -2.45 -20.03
C GLY A 84 35.97 -2.11 -18.84
N GLY A 85 35.23 -0.99 -18.89
CA GLY A 85 34.29 -0.60 -17.84
C GLY A 85 32.97 -1.38 -17.88
N LYS A 86 32.43 -1.72 -16.71
CA LYS A 86 31.05 -2.23 -16.57
C LYS A 86 30.10 -1.04 -16.60
N VAL A 87 29.54 -0.75 -17.77
CA VAL A 87 28.69 0.43 -17.95
C VAL A 87 27.21 0.05 -17.94
N ILE A 88 26.44 0.71 -17.09
CA ILE A 88 24.98 0.63 -17.04
C ILE A 88 24.44 1.75 -17.92
N TRP A 89 23.69 1.35 -18.94
CA TRP A 89 23.12 2.25 -19.96
C TRP A 89 21.75 2.72 -19.49
N GLY A 90 21.70 3.86 -18.82
CA GLY A 90 20.46 4.50 -18.41
C GLY A 90 19.78 5.16 -19.60
N ALA A 91 18.65 4.63 -20.07
CA ALA A 91 17.92 5.20 -21.19
C ALA A 91 16.39 5.06 -21.07
N ARG A 92 15.66 6.05 -21.61
CA ARG A 92 14.19 6.00 -21.74
C ARG A 92 13.75 4.94 -22.76
N ASP A 93 14.44 4.88 -23.89
CA ASP A 93 14.22 3.90 -24.96
C ASP A 93 15.20 2.73 -24.81
N VAL A 94 14.74 1.70 -24.10
CA VAL A 94 15.51 0.49 -23.79
C VAL A 94 15.87 -0.27 -25.06
N ARG A 95 14.96 -0.40 -26.02
CA ARG A 95 15.20 -1.16 -27.26
C ARG A 95 16.31 -0.53 -28.08
N LYS A 96 16.30 0.79 -28.20
CA LYS A 96 17.35 1.55 -28.92
C LYS A 96 18.71 1.46 -28.23
N ALA A 97 18.74 1.57 -26.90
CA ALA A 97 19.99 1.41 -26.14
C ALA A 97 20.52 -0.03 -26.21
N GLN A 98 19.64 -1.03 -26.13
CA GLN A 98 20.01 -2.44 -26.18
C GLN A 98 20.61 -2.81 -27.53
N LYS A 99 19.99 -2.37 -28.63
CA LYS A 99 20.54 -2.55 -29.98
C LYS A 99 21.98 -2.02 -30.07
N LYS A 100 22.25 -0.82 -29.54
CA LYS A 100 23.60 -0.24 -29.55
C LYS A 100 24.59 -1.01 -28.68
N LEU A 101 24.16 -1.49 -27.52
CA LEU A 101 24.98 -2.31 -26.65
C LEU A 101 25.35 -3.63 -27.34
N ASP A 102 24.41 -4.22 -28.08
CA ASP A 102 24.64 -5.46 -28.84
C ASP A 102 25.55 -5.22 -30.05
N ASP A 103 25.38 -4.10 -30.76
CA ASP A 103 26.24 -3.71 -31.91
C ASP A 103 27.73 -3.59 -31.50
N ILE A 104 28.01 -3.17 -30.26
CA ILE A 104 29.38 -3.02 -29.75
C ILE A 104 29.90 -4.24 -28.99
N ALA A 105 29.07 -5.26 -28.74
CA ALA A 105 29.41 -6.41 -27.89
C ALA A 105 30.69 -7.13 -28.35
N TRP A 106 30.95 -7.16 -29.67
CA TRP A 106 32.15 -7.76 -30.27
C TRP A 106 33.44 -6.99 -30.00
N THR A 107 33.37 -5.72 -29.58
CA THR A 107 34.55 -4.88 -29.30
C THR A 107 34.97 -4.93 -27.82
N ILE A 108 34.17 -5.57 -26.95
CA ILE A 108 34.41 -5.68 -25.51
C ILE A 108 35.32 -6.89 -25.24
N HIS A 109 36.62 -6.73 -25.45
CA HIS A 109 37.56 -7.86 -25.37
C HIS A 109 38.02 -8.23 -23.94
N HIS A 110 37.79 -7.39 -22.91
CA HIS A 110 38.50 -7.52 -21.61
C HIS A 110 37.72 -7.06 -20.34
N GLY A 111 36.39 -6.94 -20.33
CA GLY A 111 35.63 -6.41 -19.17
C GLY A 111 34.25 -7.03 -18.95
N PRO A 112 33.60 -6.83 -17.77
CA PRO A 112 32.26 -7.34 -17.50
C PRO A 112 31.24 -6.69 -18.42
N ARG A 113 30.34 -7.48 -19.01
CA ARG A 113 29.26 -6.95 -19.85
C ARG A 113 28.32 -6.08 -19.00
N GLY A 114 28.13 -4.84 -19.42
CA GLY A 114 27.11 -3.93 -18.88
C GLY A 114 25.69 -4.35 -19.27
N TYR A 115 24.70 -3.57 -18.85
CA TYR A 115 23.30 -3.79 -19.23
C TYR A 115 22.54 -2.47 -19.37
N VAL A 116 21.40 -2.54 -20.05
CA VAL A 116 20.49 -1.39 -20.19
C VAL A 116 19.50 -1.40 -19.03
N LEU A 117 19.27 -0.23 -18.45
CA LEU A 117 18.26 -0.04 -17.42
C LEU A 117 17.40 1.18 -17.76
N LYS A 118 16.08 1.02 -17.65
CA LYS A 118 15.12 2.05 -18.04
C LYS A 118 15.15 3.20 -17.03
N ILE A 119 15.41 4.42 -17.49
CA ILE A 119 15.30 5.63 -16.65
C ILE A 119 14.60 6.74 -17.42
N ASP A 120 13.66 7.40 -16.76
CA ASP A 120 13.04 8.63 -17.24
C ASP A 120 13.18 9.73 -16.19
N LEU A 121 13.98 10.76 -16.50
CA LEU A 121 14.24 11.87 -15.60
C LEU A 121 13.08 12.87 -15.50
N SER A 122 11.98 12.64 -16.24
CA SER A 122 10.76 13.45 -16.16
C SER A 122 9.74 12.94 -15.14
N SER A 123 10.09 11.92 -14.34
CA SER A 123 9.24 11.38 -13.28
C SER A 123 10.08 10.94 -12.09
N LYS A 124 9.85 11.52 -10.92
CA LYS A 124 10.47 11.11 -9.66
C LYS A 124 10.30 9.62 -9.38
N LYS A 125 9.07 9.11 -9.57
CA LYS A 125 8.75 7.70 -9.36
C LYS A 125 9.59 6.78 -10.26
N MET A 126 9.74 7.12 -11.54
CA MET A 126 10.58 6.33 -12.45
C MET A 126 12.08 6.42 -12.12
N ILE A 127 12.53 7.50 -11.50
CA ILE A 127 13.90 7.61 -10.98
C ILE A 127 14.08 6.71 -9.76
N GLU A 128 13.11 6.68 -8.84
CA GLU A 128 13.11 5.79 -7.67
C GLU A 128 13.15 4.32 -8.10
N ASP A 129 12.24 3.92 -9.00
CA ASP A 129 12.17 2.55 -9.52
C ASP A 129 13.50 2.13 -10.20
N PHE A 130 14.10 3.06 -10.95
CA PHE A 130 15.42 2.85 -11.54
C PHE A 130 16.49 2.65 -10.47
N VAL A 131 16.51 3.49 -9.42
CA VAL A 131 17.51 3.41 -8.35
C VAL A 131 17.36 2.12 -7.55
N ASP A 132 16.14 1.70 -7.25
CA ASP A 132 15.87 0.45 -6.54
C ASP A 132 16.36 -0.75 -7.34
N GLU A 133 16.07 -0.79 -8.64
CA GLU A 133 16.54 -1.85 -9.53
C GLU A 133 18.06 -1.82 -9.73
N PHE A 134 18.65 -0.62 -9.79
CA PHE A 134 20.09 -0.45 -9.82
C PHE A 134 20.74 -0.98 -8.54
N LYS A 135 20.24 -0.61 -7.35
CA LYS A 135 20.78 -1.03 -6.04
C LYS A 135 20.62 -2.54 -5.78
N LYS A 136 19.59 -3.19 -6.34
CA LYS A 136 19.44 -4.66 -6.31
C LYS A 136 20.57 -5.37 -7.05
N ARG A 137 20.99 -4.82 -8.20
CA ARG A 137 21.99 -5.43 -9.09
C ARG A 137 23.41 -5.00 -8.79
N GLU A 138 23.62 -3.76 -8.37
CA GLU A 138 24.93 -3.14 -8.16
C GLU A 138 25.15 -2.77 -6.70
N LYS A 139 26.20 -3.34 -6.10
CA LYS A 139 26.62 -3.04 -4.72
C LYS A 139 27.55 -1.82 -4.62
N ARG A 140 27.93 -1.24 -5.76
CA ARG A 140 28.83 -0.08 -5.89
C ARG A 140 28.48 0.77 -7.11
N LEU A 141 28.84 2.05 -7.07
CA LEU A 141 28.76 3.00 -8.18
C LEU A 141 30.00 3.89 -8.14
N ASP A 142 30.91 3.67 -9.06
CA ASP A 142 32.22 4.33 -9.09
C ASP A 142 32.22 5.62 -9.91
N CYS A 143 31.37 5.69 -10.93
CA CYS A 143 31.23 6.88 -11.75
C CYS A 143 29.78 7.07 -12.20
N LEU A 144 29.22 8.24 -11.89
CA LEU A 144 27.89 8.66 -12.33
C LEU A 144 28.01 9.77 -13.36
N ILE A 145 27.54 9.53 -14.58
CA ILE A 145 27.61 10.48 -15.70
C ILE A 145 26.19 10.99 -16.02
N LEU A 146 25.94 12.24 -15.60
CA LEU A 146 24.68 12.97 -15.80
C LEU A 146 24.67 13.62 -17.19
N ASN A 147 24.39 12.81 -18.20
CA ASN A 147 24.46 13.21 -19.62
C ASN A 147 23.11 13.57 -20.25
N ALA A 148 22.04 12.91 -19.85
CA ALA A 148 20.73 13.07 -20.48
C ALA A 148 20.28 14.54 -20.53
N ALA A 149 19.68 14.93 -21.65
CA ALA A 149 19.11 16.26 -21.78
C ALA A 149 17.91 16.25 -22.71
N TYR A 150 16.94 17.11 -22.40
CA TYR A 150 15.84 17.49 -23.25
C TYR A 150 16.05 18.91 -23.77
N TRP A 151 15.73 19.11 -25.05
CA TRP A 151 15.58 20.42 -25.68
C TRP A 151 14.43 20.29 -26.68
N GLY A 152 13.34 21.00 -26.43
CA GLY A 152 12.13 20.92 -27.23
C GLY A 152 11.10 21.98 -26.85
N PRO A 153 9.85 21.84 -27.30
CA PRO A 153 8.75 22.74 -26.91
C PRO A 153 8.44 22.68 -25.41
N LYS A 154 7.79 23.73 -24.89
CA LYS A 154 7.33 23.78 -23.49
C LYS A 154 6.35 22.65 -23.25
N ARG A 155 6.65 21.86 -22.24
CA ARG A 155 5.83 20.77 -21.73
C ARG A 155 6.03 20.70 -20.23
N THR A 156 5.16 19.95 -19.57
CA THR A 156 5.22 19.74 -18.13
C THR A 156 5.56 18.28 -17.86
N THR A 157 6.48 18.02 -16.94
CA THR A 157 6.79 16.68 -16.44
C THR A 157 5.61 16.11 -15.64
N VAL A 158 5.66 14.81 -15.33
CA VAL A 158 4.65 14.16 -14.48
C VAL A 158 4.60 14.80 -13.09
N ASP A 159 5.75 15.27 -12.61
CA ASP A 159 5.88 15.94 -11.30
C ASP A 159 5.54 17.44 -11.33
N GLY A 160 5.03 17.98 -12.44
CA GLY A 160 4.57 19.36 -12.53
C GLY A 160 5.64 20.41 -12.87
N PHE A 161 6.83 20.00 -13.34
CA PHE A 161 7.92 20.92 -13.70
C PHE A 161 7.97 21.21 -15.19
N GLU A 162 8.52 22.35 -15.61
CA GLU A 162 8.83 22.56 -17.04
C GLU A 162 9.83 21.51 -17.51
N GLU A 163 9.56 20.81 -18.62
CA GLU A 163 10.25 19.56 -19.00
C GLU A 163 11.77 19.74 -19.18
N THR A 164 12.25 20.89 -19.67
CA THR A 164 13.69 21.15 -19.84
C THR A 164 14.40 21.26 -18.50
N ILE A 165 13.89 22.08 -17.57
CA ILE A 165 14.42 22.21 -16.21
C ILE A 165 14.23 20.91 -15.41
N GLY A 166 13.05 20.29 -15.55
CA GLY A 166 12.67 19.03 -14.91
C GLY A 166 13.64 17.90 -15.27
N VAL A 167 13.89 17.68 -16.56
CA VAL A 167 14.77 16.60 -17.04
C VAL A 167 16.26 16.93 -16.82
N ASN A 168 16.71 18.13 -17.19
CA ASN A 168 18.14 18.42 -17.28
C ASN A 168 18.79 18.64 -15.91
N HIS A 169 18.03 19.21 -14.97
CA HIS A 169 18.51 19.64 -13.64
C HIS A 169 17.81 18.89 -12.51
N LEU A 170 16.48 19.02 -12.35
CA LEU A 170 15.78 18.50 -11.17
C LEU A 170 15.82 16.96 -11.09
N GLY A 171 15.56 16.26 -12.20
CA GLY A 171 15.63 14.80 -12.25
C GLY A 171 17.05 14.26 -12.03
N HIS A 172 18.06 14.96 -12.54
CA HIS A 172 19.46 14.61 -12.27
C HIS A 172 19.87 14.84 -10.81
N MET A 173 19.45 15.96 -10.21
CA MET A 173 19.68 16.22 -8.79
C MET A 173 19.01 15.15 -7.92
N TYR A 174 17.78 14.76 -8.24
CA TYR A 174 17.06 13.72 -7.51
C TYR A 174 17.74 12.35 -7.65
N LEU A 175 18.22 11.99 -8.85
CA LEU A 175 19.00 10.78 -9.07
C LEU A 175 20.29 10.76 -8.24
N VAL A 176 21.01 11.89 -8.18
CA VAL A 176 22.21 12.03 -7.34
C VAL A 176 21.87 11.88 -5.86
N TYR A 177 20.79 12.52 -5.40
CA TYR A 177 20.32 12.41 -4.02
C TYR A 177 20.07 10.94 -3.62
N LEU A 178 19.36 10.18 -4.43
CA LEU A 178 19.02 8.78 -4.15
C LEU A 178 20.22 7.81 -4.23
N LEU A 179 21.23 8.13 -5.05
CA LEU A 179 22.45 7.33 -5.21
C LEU A 179 23.61 7.80 -4.31
N MET A 180 23.39 8.84 -3.51
CA MET A 180 24.44 9.52 -2.76
C MET A 180 25.23 8.58 -1.83
N ASP A 181 24.52 7.79 -1.04
CA ASP A 181 25.15 6.87 -0.09
C ASP A 181 25.96 5.79 -0.79
N LEU A 182 25.48 5.32 -1.95
CA LEU A 182 26.18 4.32 -2.74
C LEU A 182 27.47 4.89 -3.34
N LEU A 183 27.43 6.14 -3.82
CA LEU A 183 28.62 6.86 -4.30
C LEU A 183 29.64 7.04 -3.17
N LYS A 184 29.21 7.49 -1.99
CA LYS A 184 30.09 7.63 -0.80
C LYS A 184 30.70 6.29 -0.37
N LYS A 185 29.92 5.22 -0.39
CA LYS A 185 30.38 3.85 -0.08
C LYS A 185 31.40 3.34 -1.11
N SER A 186 31.31 3.80 -2.35
CA SER A 186 32.16 3.38 -3.46
C SER A 186 33.45 4.20 -3.60
N LYS A 187 33.79 5.02 -2.59
CA LYS A 187 34.97 5.89 -2.63
C LYS A 187 36.27 5.10 -2.97
N PRO A 188 37.17 5.63 -3.81
CA PRO A 188 37.02 6.88 -4.56
C PRO A 188 36.00 6.74 -5.71
N SER A 189 35.03 7.65 -5.77
CA SER A 189 34.00 7.68 -6.81
C SER A 189 33.81 9.09 -7.39
N ARG A 190 33.17 9.19 -8.56
CA ARG A 190 33.09 10.44 -9.33
C ARG A 190 31.68 10.71 -9.85
N ILE A 191 31.31 11.98 -9.91
CA ILE A 191 30.09 12.47 -10.54
C ILE A 191 30.49 13.43 -11.65
N ILE A 192 30.05 13.16 -12.87
CA ILE A 192 30.34 13.99 -14.05
C ILE A 192 29.04 14.61 -14.55
N VAL A 193 29.00 15.94 -14.56
CA VAL A 193 27.81 16.72 -14.92
C VAL A 193 28.03 17.41 -16.26
N LEU A 194 27.17 17.13 -17.24
CA LEU A 194 27.28 17.74 -18.56
C LEU A 194 26.65 19.13 -18.63
N GLY A 195 27.54 20.11 -18.74
CA GLY A 195 27.23 21.50 -19.06
C GLY A 195 27.13 21.74 -20.57
N SER A 196 27.14 23.02 -20.96
CA SER A 196 27.16 23.46 -22.35
C SER A 196 27.51 24.94 -22.41
N ASP A 197 28.30 25.40 -23.38
CA ASP A 197 28.61 26.83 -23.56
C ASP A 197 27.39 27.75 -23.69
N ILE A 198 26.22 27.20 -24.04
CA ILE A 198 24.98 27.97 -24.06
C ILE A 198 24.62 28.55 -22.67
N HIS A 199 25.14 27.99 -21.58
CA HIS A 199 24.98 28.56 -20.23
C HIS A 199 25.48 30.00 -20.14
N ARG A 200 26.47 30.38 -20.97
CA ARG A 200 27.06 31.73 -21.01
C ARG A 200 26.08 32.80 -21.49
N LEU A 201 24.96 32.40 -22.12
CA LEU A 201 23.88 33.32 -22.52
C LEU A 201 23.03 33.79 -21.32
N CYS A 202 23.15 33.13 -20.18
CA CYS A 202 22.44 33.49 -18.96
C CYS A 202 23.32 34.38 -18.07
N LYS A 203 22.78 35.52 -17.63
CA LYS A 203 23.47 36.41 -16.66
C LYS A 203 23.33 35.94 -15.20
N GLY A 204 22.48 34.94 -14.94
CA GLY A 204 22.18 34.40 -13.62
C GLY A 204 20.96 33.47 -13.68
N VAL A 205 20.65 32.81 -12.56
CA VAL A 205 19.46 31.97 -12.40
C VAL A 205 18.21 32.84 -12.27
N GLN A 206 17.15 32.51 -13.01
CA GLN A 206 15.89 33.23 -13.00
C GLN A 206 14.97 32.73 -11.89
N PHE A 207 15.26 33.07 -10.63
CA PHE A 207 14.50 32.56 -9.48
C PHE A 207 13.00 32.94 -9.50
N ASP A 208 12.64 34.13 -10.00
CA ASP A 208 11.25 34.63 -10.01
C ASP A 208 10.37 34.06 -11.14
N ASP A 209 10.99 33.32 -12.07
CA ASP A 209 10.34 32.65 -13.20
C ASP A 209 11.07 31.32 -13.48
N PHE A 210 11.38 30.55 -12.43
CA PHE A 210 12.26 29.38 -12.51
C PHE A 210 11.76 28.31 -13.49
N MET A 211 10.43 28.12 -13.54
CA MET A 211 9.75 27.21 -14.47
C MET A 211 9.44 27.84 -15.83
N SER A 212 9.90 29.07 -16.10
CA SER A 212 9.64 29.80 -17.34
C SER A 212 8.14 29.88 -17.68
N ASP A 213 7.32 30.25 -16.70
CA ASP A 213 5.87 30.42 -16.87
C ASP A 213 5.51 31.74 -17.53
N LYS A 214 6.30 32.79 -17.30
CA LYS A 214 6.05 34.12 -17.85
C LYS A 214 6.70 34.32 -19.21
N SER A 215 7.85 33.68 -19.48
CA SER A 215 8.72 34.07 -20.59
C SER A 215 9.42 32.93 -21.36
N TYR A 216 8.71 31.83 -21.61
CA TYR A 216 9.29 30.65 -22.26
C TYR A 216 9.83 30.92 -23.68
N LYS A 217 11.12 30.60 -23.88
CA LYS A 217 11.73 30.38 -25.19
C LYS A 217 12.60 29.14 -25.11
N GLN A 218 12.46 28.22 -26.06
CA GLN A 218 13.14 26.91 -26.02
C GLN A 218 14.65 27.02 -25.77
N TYR A 219 15.35 27.90 -26.51
CA TYR A 219 16.78 28.11 -26.34
C TYR A 219 17.15 28.75 -25.00
N LYS A 220 16.29 29.62 -24.45
CA LYS A 220 16.51 30.27 -23.14
C LYS A 220 16.33 29.27 -22.00
N SER A 221 15.28 28.44 -22.04
CA SER A 221 15.07 27.41 -21.01
C SER A 221 16.20 26.38 -21.04
N TYR A 222 16.65 25.97 -22.24
CA TYR A 222 17.82 25.08 -22.35
C TYR A 222 19.09 25.73 -21.79
N ALA A 223 19.37 27.00 -22.13
CA ALA A 223 20.48 27.76 -21.56
C ALA A 223 20.43 27.87 -20.04
N HIS A 224 19.24 28.18 -19.50
CA HIS A 224 18.99 28.27 -18.08
C HIS A 224 19.23 26.93 -17.37
N SER A 225 18.72 25.82 -17.92
CA SER A 225 18.94 24.48 -17.38
C SER A 225 20.42 24.09 -17.32
N LYS A 226 21.22 24.52 -18.30
CA LYS A 226 22.66 24.24 -18.33
C LYS A 226 23.44 25.12 -17.35
N LEU A 227 23.01 26.36 -17.10
CA LEU A 227 23.54 27.16 -15.98
C LEU A 227 23.21 26.49 -14.64
N CYS A 228 21.98 26.01 -14.45
CA CYS A 228 21.57 25.29 -13.23
C CYS A 228 22.44 24.05 -12.99
N ASN A 229 22.75 23.25 -14.02
CA ASN A 229 23.64 22.10 -13.88
C ASN A 229 25.04 22.47 -13.39
N MET A 230 25.56 23.63 -13.79
CA MET A 230 26.90 24.09 -13.40
C MET A 230 26.93 24.53 -11.94
N LEU A 231 25.94 25.32 -11.53
CA LEU A 231 25.78 25.76 -10.15
C LEU A 231 25.46 24.57 -9.22
N PHE A 232 24.64 23.62 -9.68
CA PHE A 232 24.39 22.35 -9.00
C PHE A 232 25.68 21.58 -8.75
N ALA A 233 26.48 21.36 -9.78
CA ALA A 233 27.74 20.62 -9.65
C ALA A 233 28.73 21.35 -8.74
N ARG A 234 28.74 22.69 -8.75
CA ARG A 234 29.56 23.51 -7.86
C ARG A 234 29.16 23.35 -6.39
N GLU A 235 27.87 23.47 -6.07
CA GLU A 235 27.36 23.27 -4.70
C GLU A 235 27.52 21.81 -4.25
N LEU A 236 27.28 20.86 -5.15
CA LEU A 236 27.48 19.44 -4.89
C LEU A 236 28.96 19.12 -4.56
N ALA A 237 29.90 19.74 -5.28
CA ALA A 237 31.32 19.61 -4.99
C ALA A 237 31.68 20.14 -3.60
N HIS A 238 31.10 21.27 -3.19
CA HIS A 238 31.27 21.82 -1.85
C HIS A 238 30.74 20.85 -0.78
N ARG A 239 29.54 20.31 -0.97
CA ARG A 239 28.88 19.38 -0.04
C ARG A 239 29.52 18.00 0.07
N LEU A 240 30.26 17.58 -0.96
CA LEU A 240 30.97 16.29 -0.98
C LEU A 240 32.46 16.39 -0.64
N LYS A 241 32.90 17.58 -0.22
CA LYS A 241 34.26 17.76 0.25
C LYS A 241 34.54 16.82 1.42
N GLY A 242 35.65 16.08 1.34
CA GLY A 242 36.05 15.11 2.39
C GLY A 242 35.35 13.75 2.34
N THR A 243 34.34 13.53 1.49
CA THR A 243 33.64 12.22 1.43
C THR A 243 34.34 11.21 0.52
N GLY A 244 35.38 11.63 -0.22
CA GLY A 244 36.05 10.81 -1.25
C GLY A 244 35.27 10.69 -2.56
N VAL A 245 34.27 11.56 -2.78
CA VAL A 245 33.50 11.65 -4.02
C VAL A 245 33.87 12.96 -4.73
N THR A 246 34.35 12.89 -5.97
CA THR A 246 34.67 14.11 -6.77
C THR A 246 33.55 14.45 -7.73
N VAL A 247 33.39 15.74 -8.02
CA VAL A 247 32.39 16.26 -8.98
C VAL A 247 33.11 17.03 -10.07
N HIS A 248 32.83 16.73 -11.33
CA HIS A 248 33.44 17.40 -12.47
C HIS A 248 32.36 17.90 -13.44
N ILE A 249 32.52 19.14 -13.91
CA ILE A 249 31.66 19.72 -14.93
C ILE A 249 32.36 19.55 -16.27
N VAL A 250 31.65 19.02 -17.27
CA VAL A 250 32.23 18.77 -18.60
C VAL A 250 31.44 19.50 -19.67
N HIS A 251 32.16 20.20 -20.55
CA HIS A 251 31.64 20.68 -21.82
C HIS A 251 32.09 19.77 -22.98
N PRO A 252 31.14 19.15 -23.71
CA PRO A 252 31.49 18.25 -24.82
C PRO A 252 31.95 18.98 -26.10
N GLY A 253 32.01 20.31 -26.14
CA GLY A 253 32.17 21.10 -27.37
C GLY A 253 30.85 21.29 -28.11
N THR A 254 30.87 22.01 -29.25
CA THR A 254 29.69 22.17 -30.13
C THR A 254 29.57 20.96 -31.07
N PRO A 255 28.59 20.05 -30.88
CA PRO A 255 28.49 18.85 -31.69
C PRO A 255 27.83 19.10 -33.05
N VAL A 256 28.09 18.21 -34.01
CA VAL A 256 27.31 18.03 -35.26
C VAL A 256 25.83 17.77 -34.89
N PRO A 257 24.83 18.10 -35.75
CA PRO A 257 23.42 17.92 -35.40
C PRO A 257 23.14 16.55 -34.80
N SER A 258 22.71 16.55 -33.54
CA SER A 258 22.35 15.35 -32.77
C SER A 258 20.84 15.25 -32.64
N GLU A 259 20.33 14.10 -32.19
CA GLU A 259 18.90 13.92 -31.93
C GLU A 259 18.31 14.92 -30.91
N LEU A 260 19.17 15.60 -30.14
CA LEU A 260 18.76 16.72 -29.29
C LEU A 260 18.10 17.86 -30.09
N MET A 261 18.47 18.05 -31.36
CA MET A 261 17.95 19.11 -32.24
C MET A 261 16.70 18.69 -33.05
N ARG A 262 16.14 17.50 -32.82
CA ARG A 262 15.05 16.90 -33.64
C ARG A 262 13.77 17.73 -33.74
N HIS A 263 13.50 18.58 -32.74
CA HIS A 263 12.29 19.42 -32.71
C HIS A 263 12.46 20.81 -33.36
N ASN A 264 13.67 21.18 -33.81
CA ASN A 264 13.97 22.49 -34.42
C ASN A 264 14.12 22.44 -35.96
N TRP A 265 13.79 21.29 -36.57
CA TRP A 265 14.18 20.96 -37.93
C TRP A 265 13.54 21.83 -39.03
N LEU A 266 12.29 22.29 -38.85
CA LEU A 266 11.56 23.06 -39.86
C LEU A 266 12.10 24.48 -40.09
N SER A 267 12.70 25.12 -39.08
CA SER A 267 13.19 26.51 -39.18
C SER A 267 14.52 26.67 -39.93
N MET A 268 15.22 25.58 -40.25
CA MET A 268 16.59 25.61 -40.80
C MET A 268 16.74 24.98 -42.20
N VAL A 269 15.71 24.40 -42.83
CA VAL A 269 15.92 23.48 -43.98
C VAL A 269 16.53 24.14 -45.23
N VAL A 270 16.20 25.38 -45.57
CA VAL A 270 16.60 25.96 -46.88
C VAL A 270 17.95 26.69 -46.82
N PHE A 271 18.22 27.47 -45.76
CA PHE A 271 19.48 28.23 -45.60
C PHE A 271 20.65 27.36 -45.09
N HIS A 272 20.34 26.27 -44.38
CA HIS A 272 21.34 25.41 -43.72
C HIS A 272 21.96 24.36 -44.64
N THR A 273 21.21 23.92 -45.67
CA THR A 273 21.61 22.80 -46.53
C THR A 273 22.75 23.17 -47.49
N PHE A 274 22.79 24.42 -47.98
CA PHE A 274 23.74 24.83 -49.04
C PHE A 274 24.91 25.73 -48.56
N ILE A 275 24.80 26.42 -47.40
CA ILE A 275 25.89 27.29 -46.87
C ILE A 275 26.47 26.77 -45.56
N ILE A 276 25.64 26.31 -44.63
CA ILE A 276 26.06 26.00 -43.25
C ILE A 276 26.63 24.58 -43.11
N ARG A 277 26.14 23.59 -43.84
CA ARG A 277 26.59 22.19 -43.77
C ARG A 277 28.11 21.99 -43.97
N PRO A 278 28.78 22.63 -44.96
CA PRO A 278 30.22 22.56 -45.11
C PRO A 278 30.97 23.20 -43.94
N LEU A 279 30.50 24.35 -43.45
CA LEU A 279 31.08 25.06 -42.30
C LEU A 279 30.89 24.26 -40.99
N GLN A 280 29.74 23.62 -40.77
CA GLN A 280 29.50 22.72 -39.63
C GLN A 280 30.41 21.49 -39.67
N HIS A 281 30.71 20.97 -40.85
CA HIS A 281 31.70 19.90 -41.00
C HIS A 281 33.14 20.36 -40.72
N LEU A 282 33.44 21.67 -40.69
CA LEU A 282 34.73 22.21 -40.24
C LEU A 282 34.73 22.57 -38.75
N PHE A 283 33.64 23.14 -38.21
CA PHE A 283 33.59 23.75 -36.87
C PHE A 283 32.80 22.97 -35.81
N CYS A 284 32.14 21.86 -36.14
CA CYS A 284 31.43 21.02 -35.17
C CYS A 284 32.12 19.68 -34.92
N ARG A 285 32.09 19.20 -33.66
CA ARG A 285 32.65 17.92 -33.22
C ARG A 285 31.75 16.74 -33.58
N THR A 286 32.34 15.60 -33.94
CA THR A 286 31.58 14.35 -34.02
C THR A 286 31.07 13.94 -32.64
N VAL A 287 30.07 13.05 -32.59
CA VAL A 287 29.53 12.54 -31.32
C VAL A 287 30.63 11.84 -30.50
N TYR A 288 31.55 11.13 -31.15
CA TYR A 288 32.72 10.51 -30.52
C TYR A 288 33.71 11.56 -30.00
N GLN A 289 34.02 12.61 -30.77
CA GLN A 289 34.87 13.71 -30.27
C GLN A 289 34.22 14.43 -29.08
N GLY A 290 32.89 14.54 -29.08
CA GLY A 290 32.13 15.13 -27.98
C GLY A 290 32.14 14.29 -26.70
N SER A 291 32.31 12.97 -26.79
CA SER A 291 32.40 12.11 -25.61
C SER A 291 33.76 12.13 -24.93
N GLN A 292 34.84 12.53 -25.63
CA GLN A 292 36.21 12.36 -25.15
C GLN A 292 36.52 13.13 -23.85
N THR A 293 36.00 14.35 -23.68
CA THR A 293 36.22 15.09 -22.40
C THR A 293 35.50 14.39 -21.24
N THR A 294 34.30 13.85 -21.47
CA THR A 294 33.56 13.07 -20.47
C THR A 294 34.31 11.79 -20.10
N VAL A 295 34.84 11.07 -21.09
CA VAL A 295 35.63 9.85 -20.90
C VAL A 295 36.94 10.17 -20.18
N TYR A 296 37.60 11.28 -20.52
CA TYR A 296 38.80 11.76 -19.83
C TYR A 296 38.53 12.02 -18.34
N CYS A 297 37.46 12.75 -17.99
CA CYS A 297 37.10 12.98 -16.58
C CYS A 297 36.69 11.69 -15.85
N ALA A 298 36.13 10.71 -16.56
CA ALA A 298 35.76 9.42 -15.99
C ALA A 298 36.97 8.50 -15.72
N CYS A 299 38.01 8.57 -16.55
CA CYS A 299 39.13 7.62 -16.52
C CYS A 299 40.44 8.19 -15.96
N SER A 300 40.69 9.49 -16.14
CA SER A 300 42.02 10.08 -15.86
C SER A 300 42.28 10.21 -14.36
N GLU A 301 43.47 9.79 -13.91
CA GLU A 301 43.94 10.05 -12.54
C GLU A 301 44.22 11.54 -12.31
N GLU A 302 44.57 12.31 -13.34
CA GLU A 302 44.81 13.76 -13.25
C GLU A 302 43.55 14.55 -12.85
N CYS A 303 42.36 14.00 -13.13
CA CYS A 303 41.09 14.58 -12.66
C CYS A 303 40.75 14.15 -11.23
N GLY A 304 41.51 13.24 -10.61
CA GLY A 304 41.06 12.41 -9.50
C GLY A 304 41.05 13.03 -8.10
N GLU A 305 41.71 14.17 -7.88
CA GLU A 305 41.82 14.76 -6.54
C GLU A 305 41.08 16.11 -6.39
N GLU A 306 40.92 16.88 -7.47
CA GLU A 306 40.29 18.20 -7.41
C GLU A 306 38.80 18.16 -7.83
N THR A 307 37.90 18.41 -6.88
CA THR A 307 36.44 18.50 -7.10
C THR A 307 35.99 19.91 -7.50
N GLY A 308 34.90 20.01 -8.26
CA GLY A 308 34.26 21.28 -8.65
C GLY A 308 34.83 21.95 -9.91
N ASN A 309 35.79 21.31 -10.58
CA ASN A 309 36.44 21.86 -11.77
C ASN A 309 35.57 21.73 -13.04
N TYR A 310 35.73 22.71 -13.94
CA TYR A 310 35.14 22.71 -15.29
C TYR A 310 36.19 22.26 -16.32
N TYR A 311 35.80 21.34 -17.20
CA TYR A 311 36.68 20.76 -18.22
C TYR A 311 36.11 20.92 -19.62
N GLU A 312 37.00 21.28 -20.54
CA GLU A 312 36.75 21.34 -21.98
C GLU A 312 38.01 20.90 -22.72
N ASN A 313 37.90 20.18 -23.84
CA ASN A 313 39.06 19.70 -24.61
C ASN A 313 40.04 18.88 -23.76
N MET A 314 39.53 18.07 -22.82
CA MET A 314 40.33 17.26 -21.89
C MET A 314 41.30 18.09 -21.03
N ARG A 315 40.99 19.36 -20.77
CA ARG A 315 41.77 20.24 -19.87
C ARG A 315 40.83 21.06 -18.99
N LYS A 316 41.35 21.52 -17.85
CA LYS A 316 40.66 22.46 -16.96
C LYS A 316 40.47 23.80 -17.69
N ASP A 317 39.29 24.39 -17.59
CA ASP A 317 38.93 25.68 -18.20
C ASP A 317 38.02 26.48 -17.24
N THR A 318 37.72 27.74 -17.57
CA THR A 318 36.94 28.65 -16.71
C THR A 318 35.51 28.85 -17.25
N PRO A 319 34.47 28.59 -16.45
CA PRO A 319 33.09 28.81 -16.86
C PRO A 319 32.69 30.30 -16.81
N SER A 320 31.43 30.65 -17.13
CA SER A 320 30.97 32.04 -16.97
C SER A 320 30.98 32.50 -15.51
N ALA A 321 31.06 33.82 -15.27
CA ALA A 321 30.96 34.40 -13.92
C ALA A 321 29.68 33.97 -13.19
N ALA A 322 28.55 33.91 -13.91
CA ALA A 322 27.26 33.47 -13.35
C ALA A 322 27.27 32.00 -12.90
N ALA A 323 28.13 31.15 -13.49
CA ALA A 323 28.28 29.74 -13.10
C ALA A 323 29.27 29.54 -11.93
N MET A 324 29.95 30.61 -11.48
CA MET A 324 30.87 30.62 -10.34
C MET A 324 30.28 31.33 -9.11
N ASP A 325 29.00 31.70 -9.15
CA ASP A 325 28.30 32.38 -8.05
C ASP A 325 27.87 31.37 -6.97
N ASP A 326 28.61 31.35 -5.85
CA ASP A 326 28.36 30.45 -4.72
C ASP A 326 27.02 30.70 -4.03
N GLU A 327 26.55 31.94 -3.96
CA GLU A 327 25.28 32.27 -3.31
C GLU A 327 24.10 31.86 -4.19
N ALA A 328 24.21 32.06 -5.51
CA ALA A 328 23.25 31.51 -6.45
C ALA A 328 23.22 29.98 -6.42
N ALA A 329 24.37 29.32 -6.24
CA ALA A 329 24.46 27.86 -6.15
C ALA A 329 23.73 27.31 -4.91
N LYS A 330 23.97 27.88 -3.72
CA LYS A 330 23.24 27.54 -2.48
C LYS A 330 21.75 27.79 -2.60
N LYS A 331 21.36 28.95 -3.16
CA LYS A 331 19.95 29.31 -3.36
C LYS A 331 19.25 28.35 -4.32
N LEU A 332 19.92 27.98 -5.43
CA LEU A 332 19.43 26.99 -6.38
C LEU A 332 19.25 25.62 -5.73
N TRP A 333 20.23 25.18 -4.93
CA TRP A 333 20.14 23.91 -4.20
C TRP A 333 18.91 23.87 -3.29
N LYS A 334 18.73 24.88 -2.43
CA LYS A 334 17.60 24.97 -1.51
C LYS A 334 16.26 24.96 -2.26
N LEU A 335 16.16 25.75 -3.34
CA LEU A 335 14.95 25.77 -4.18
C LEU A 335 14.69 24.40 -4.79
N SER A 336 15.71 23.73 -5.33
CA SER A 336 15.55 22.39 -5.87
C SER A 336 15.13 21.37 -4.83
N CYS A 337 15.69 21.39 -3.60
CA CYS A 337 15.26 20.53 -2.50
C CYS A 337 13.78 20.75 -2.18
N GLN A 338 13.34 22.01 -2.09
CA GLN A 338 11.93 22.37 -1.84
C GLN A 338 11.00 21.84 -2.94
N LEU A 339 11.36 22.08 -4.20
CA LEU A 339 10.58 21.61 -5.35
C LEU A 339 10.50 20.09 -5.41
N LEU A 340 11.60 19.41 -5.09
CA LEU A 340 11.68 17.95 -5.07
C LEU A 340 11.12 17.34 -3.77
N LYS A 341 10.71 18.15 -2.80
CA LYS A 341 10.32 17.72 -1.45
C LYS A 341 11.38 16.82 -0.80
N ILE A 342 12.65 17.14 -1.02
CA ILE A 342 13.77 16.49 -0.33
C ILE A 342 13.83 17.09 1.08
N ASN A 343 13.51 16.28 2.08
CA ASN A 343 13.71 16.68 3.47
C ASN A 343 15.22 16.73 3.74
N GLU A 344 15.72 17.93 4.04
CA GLU A 344 17.11 18.14 4.48
C GLU A 344 17.34 17.64 5.93
N ASN A 345 16.36 16.98 6.54
CA ASN A 345 16.49 16.34 7.85
C ASN A 345 17.67 15.35 7.80
N TRP A 346 18.71 15.64 8.59
CA TRP A 346 19.83 14.76 8.73
C TRP A 346 19.40 13.51 9.51
N VAL A 347 19.12 12.43 8.80
CA VAL A 347 18.98 11.12 9.43
C VAL A 347 20.39 10.60 9.70
N LEU A 348 20.84 10.81 10.93
CA LEU A 348 22.17 10.37 11.37
C LEU A 348 22.15 8.86 11.65
N GLY A 349 23.20 8.16 11.24
CA GLY A 349 23.35 6.72 11.49
C GLY A 349 22.52 5.80 10.59
N LEU A 350 21.88 6.32 9.54
CA LEU A 350 21.19 5.48 8.56
C LEU A 350 22.18 4.47 7.93
N ASN A 351 21.78 3.19 7.87
CA ASN A 351 22.62 2.07 7.41
C ASN A 351 23.87 1.80 8.27
N THR A 352 23.98 2.41 9.45
CA THR A 352 25.02 2.05 10.42
C THR A 352 24.46 1.05 11.43
N PRO A 353 25.22 0.02 11.84
CA PRO A 353 24.80 -0.84 12.93
C PRO A 353 24.60 -0.02 14.22
N TRP A 354 23.56 -0.38 14.97
CA TRP A 354 23.29 0.21 16.28
C TRP A 354 24.20 -0.42 17.34
N TYR A 355 25.07 0.39 17.93
CA TYR A 355 25.96 0.06 19.04
C TYR A 355 25.53 0.72 20.36
N GLY A 356 24.41 1.45 20.36
CA GLY A 356 23.93 2.20 21.52
C GLY A 356 23.28 1.38 22.63
N GLY A 357 23.49 0.07 22.69
CA GLY A 357 22.89 -0.82 23.68
C GLY A 357 21.40 -1.12 23.45
N ASP A 358 20.78 -1.84 24.38
CA ASP A 358 19.34 -2.17 24.33
C ASP A 358 18.49 -1.08 25.01
N VAL A 359 18.37 0.06 24.33
CA VAL A 359 17.63 1.24 24.83
C VAL A 359 16.13 1.00 25.09
N LYS A 360 15.59 -0.16 24.68
CA LYS A 360 14.22 -0.54 25.01
C LYS A 360 14.10 -1.03 26.46
N ASN A 361 15.12 -1.71 26.96
CA ASN A 361 15.09 -2.40 28.25
C ASN A 361 16.06 -1.80 29.27
N THR A 362 17.12 -1.12 28.83
CA THR A 362 18.17 -0.56 29.68
C THR A 362 18.58 0.83 29.22
N VAL A 363 19.54 1.42 29.94
CA VAL A 363 20.25 2.64 29.54
C VAL A 363 21.03 2.46 28.23
N GLY A 364 21.35 3.57 27.56
CA GLY A 364 22.19 3.57 26.36
C GLY A 364 21.98 4.80 25.48
N GLY A 365 22.30 4.68 24.19
CA GLY A 365 22.03 5.72 23.20
C GLY A 365 23.16 6.74 22.99
N GLY A 366 24.31 6.58 23.65
CA GLY A 366 25.47 7.46 23.48
C GLY A 366 25.98 7.57 22.04
N GLN A 367 25.76 6.54 21.22
CA GLN A 367 26.00 6.57 19.77
C GLN A 367 25.29 7.77 19.09
N LYS A 368 24.08 8.14 19.54
CA LYS A 368 23.34 9.31 19.02
C LYS A 368 24.12 10.60 19.23
N VAL A 369 24.66 10.79 20.44
CA VAL A 369 25.44 11.98 20.81
C VAL A 369 26.73 12.06 20.01
N ARG A 370 27.43 10.93 19.83
CA ARG A 370 28.62 10.87 18.95
C ARG A 370 28.29 11.27 17.52
N LEU A 371 27.25 10.67 16.94
CA LEU A 371 26.82 10.96 15.57
C LEU A 371 26.43 12.44 15.41
N LEU A 372 25.71 12.99 16.39
CA LEU A 372 25.35 14.41 16.41
C LEU A 372 26.58 15.31 16.49
N ARG A 373 27.56 14.97 17.35
CA ARG A 373 28.81 15.71 17.47
C ARG A 373 29.59 15.73 16.15
N ASP A 374 29.71 14.59 15.50
CA ASP A 374 30.41 14.47 14.23
C ASP A 374 29.71 15.35 13.17
N ALA A 375 28.37 15.33 13.12
CA ALA A 375 27.57 16.13 12.19
C ALA A 375 27.64 17.65 12.46
N LEU A 376 27.66 18.07 13.73
CA LEU A 376 27.70 19.49 14.11
C LEU A 376 29.10 20.12 14.08
N THR A 377 30.14 19.34 13.77
CA THR A 377 31.52 19.84 13.70
C THR A 377 31.70 21.00 12.70
N GLU A 378 30.92 21.00 11.62
CA GLU A 378 30.95 22.08 10.62
C GLU A 378 30.21 23.35 11.08
N PHE A 379 29.29 23.22 12.05
CA PHE A 379 28.41 24.29 12.54
C PHE A 379 28.86 24.87 13.88
N LYS A 380 29.98 24.39 14.43
CA LYS A 380 30.50 24.77 15.75
C LYS A 380 30.78 26.27 15.93
N HIS A 381 30.90 27.03 14.84
CA HIS A 381 31.13 28.48 14.85
C HIS A 381 29.99 29.28 14.19
N ASP A 382 28.92 28.63 13.73
CA ASP A 382 27.79 29.30 13.09
C ASP A 382 26.75 29.73 14.13
N GLY A 383 26.83 31.00 14.55
CA GLY A 383 25.90 31.59 15.52
C GLY A 383 24.46 31.75 15.02
N ASN A 384 24.20 31.59 13.72
CA ASN A 384 22.86 31.70 13.14
C ASN A 384 22.18 30.34 12.96
N ALA A 385 22.93 29.24 13.02
CA ALA A 385 22.39 27.90 12.90
C ALA A 385 21.66 27.49 14.19
N ILE A 386 20.40 27.09 14.04
CA ILE A 386 19.58 26.49 15.09
C ILE A 386 19.34 25.02 14.74
N ILE A 387 19.63 24.14 15.69
CA ILE A 387 19.50 22.70 15.53
C ILE A 387 18.37 22.23 16.42
N LEU A 388 17.41 21.52 15.82
CA LEU A 388 16.44 20.72 16.52
C LEU A 388 16.89 19.25 16.42
N PHE A 389 17.24 18.66 17.55
CA PHE A 389 17.47 17.23 17.68
C PHE A 389 16.20 16.55 18.17
N ILE A 390 15.85 15.43 17.55
CA ILE A 390 14.73 14.56 17.95
C ILE A 390 15.12 13.10 17.74
N ASP A 391 14.57 12.22 18.57
CA ASP A 391 14.62 10.78 18.34
C ASP A 391 13.85 10.38 17.08
N GLY A 392 14.34 9.34 16.39
CA GLY A 392 13.91 9.01 15.04
C GLY A 392 12.73 8.04 14.93
N TYR A 393 12.43 7.26 15.98
CA TYR A 393 11.45 6.17 15.91
C TYR A 393 10.07 6.53 16.49
N ASP A 394 10.04 7.43 17.46
CA ASP A 394 8.87 7.67 18.31
C ASP A 394 8.62 9.15 18.57
N VAL A 395 8.92 9.99 17.56
CA VAL A 395 8.61 11.41 17.60
C VAL A 395 7.72 11.78 16.43
N ILE A 396 6.66 12.55 16.69
CA ILE A 396 5.78 13.14 15.69
C ILE A 396 5.89 14.66 15.77
N ILE A 397 6.08 15.31 14.62
CA ILE A 397 6.11 16.78 14.52
C ILE A 397 4.74 17.26 14.04
N ASN A 398 4.12 18.16 14.78
CA ASN A 398 2.79 18.70 14.51
C ASN A 398 2.77 20.20 14.20
N ALA A 399 3.91 20.79 13.82
CA ALA A 399 3.98 22.18 13.33
C ALA A 399 5.11 22.40 12.32
N ASN A 400 5.02 23.51 11.60
CA ASN A 400 6.10 23.97 10.72
C ASN A 400 7.25 24.60 11.53
N ALA A 401 8.39 24.82 10.87
CA ALA A 401 9.58 25.37 11.50
C ALA A 401 9.38 26.80 12.07
N GLU A 402 8.53 27.62 11.46
CA GLU A 402 8.27 29.00 11.92
C GLU A 402 7.66 29.02 13.32
N ILE A 403 6.65 28.17 13.56
CA ILE A 403 5.99 28.04 14.87
C ILE A 403 6.96 27.50 15.93
N ILE A 404 7.76 26.49 15.56
CA ILE A 404 8.76 25.91 16.48
C ILE A 404 9.79 26.98 16.87
N LEU A 405 10.30 27.74 15.90
CA LEU A 405 11.26 28.82 16.14
C LEU A 405 10.66 29.96 16.96
N GLU A 406 9.43 30.39 16.67
CA GLU A 406 8.73 31.42 17.44
C GLU A 406 8.67 31.06 18.93
N ARG A 407 8.29 29.81 19.23
CA ARG A 407 8.21 29.32 20.61
C ARG A 407 9.59 29.17 21.25
N PHE A 408 10.59 28.73 20.47
CA PHE A 408 11.97 28.66 20.95
C PHE A 408 12.49 30.05 21.33
N TYR A 409 12.27 31.08 20.50
CA TYR A 409 12.67 32.45 20.83
C TYR A 409 11.96 32.98 22.08
N LYS A 410 10.66 32.67 22.27
CA LYS A 410 9.92 33.04 23.48
C LYS A 410 10.47 32.39 24.75
N SER A 411 11.10 31.23 24.66
CA SER A 411 11.73 30.57 25.82
C SER A 411 12.92 31.36 26.39
N GLY A 412 13.58 32.17 25.56
CA GLY A 412 14.81 32.89 25.91
C GLY A 412 15.98 31.98 26.32
N ALA A 413 15.95 30.69 25.92
CA ALA A 413 17.05 29.76 26.12
C ALA A 413 18.04 29.83 24.93
N ASN A 414 19.30 29.51 25.16
CA ASN A 414 20.20 29.19 24.04
C ASN A 414 20.09 27.71 23.65
N VAL A 415 19.83 26.85 24.63
CA VAL A 415 19.52 25.42 24.45
C VAL A 415 18.35 25.08 25.35
N LEU A 416 17.28 24.57 24.75
CA LEU A 416 16.04 24.17 25.41
C LEU A 416 15.86 22.66 25.25
N PHE A 417 15.93 21.94 26.36
CA PHE A 417 15.61 20.52 26.41
C PHE A 417 14.13 20.29 26.69
N SER A 418 13.61 19.18 26.20
CA SER A 418 12.31 18.67 26.65
C SER A 418 12.35 18.32 28.15
N ALA A 419 11.19 18.38 28.80
CA ALA A 419 11.05 18.09 30.23
C ALA A 419 10.12 16.90 30.47
N GLU A 420 10.35 16.15 31.53
CA GLU A 420 9.53 14.99 31.91
C GLU A 420 9.29 14.85 33.42
N GLY A 421 8.38 13.96 33.80
CA GLY A 421 7.95 13.74 35.18
C GLY A 421 8.89 12.89 36.02
N PHE A 422 9.82 12.15 35.41
CA PHE A 422 10.70 11.21 36.08
C PHE A 422 12.17 11.65 36.02
N CYS A 423 12.90 11.50 37.13
CA CYS A 423 14.35 11.66 37.13
C CYS A 423 14.98 10.32 36.76
N TRP A 424 15.33 10.16 35.50
CA TRP A 424 15.88 8.93 34.93
C TRP A 424 17.22 9.19 34.22
N PRO A 425 18.18 8.25 34.24
CA PRO A 425 18.14 6.94 34.90
C PRO A 425 18.45 6.96 36.40
N ASP A 426 19.13 8.00 36.89
CA ASP A 426 19.52 8.11 38.30
C ASP A 426 18.58 9.03 39.08
N ASN A 427 17.70 8.41 39.89
CA ASN A 427 16.73 9.14 40.70
C ASN A 427 17.37 9.89 41.88
N SER A 428 18.60 9.57 42.29
CA SER A 428 19.28 10.28 43.38
C SER A 428 19.60 11.74 43.02
N LEU A 429 19.73 12.02 41.71
CA LEU A 429 20.00 13.36 41.17
C LEU A 429 18.79 14.31 41.26
N ALA A 430 17.59 13.82 41.58
CA ALA A 430 16.38 14.62 41.64
C ALA A 430 16.48 15.81 42.62
N VAL A 431 17.30 15.69 43.66
CA VAL A 431 17.53 16.73 44.67
C VAL A 431 18.34 17.90 44.10
N GLU A 432 19.23 17.64 43.14
CA GLU A 432 20.11 18.64 42.53
C GLU A 432 19.40 19.50 41.47
N TYR A 433 18.29 19.01 40.91
CA TYR A 433 17.50 19.77 39.96
C TYR A 433 16.94 21.07 40.58
N PRO A 434 16.93 22.20 39.86
CA PRO A 434 16.24 23.40 40.33
C PRO A 434 14.76 23.13 40.64
N ALA A 435 14.22 23.80 41.65
CA ALA A 435 12.79 23.74 41.93
C ALA A 435 12.01 24.50 40.83
N VAL A 436 10.96 23.88 40.30
CA VAL A 436 10.04 24.48 39.33
C VAL A 436 8.73 24.87 40.02
N LYS A 437 8.20 26.07 39.72
CA LYS A 437 6.94 26.53 40.33
C LYS A 437 5.73 25.74 39.83
N SER A 438 5.75 25.39 38.55
CA SER A 438 4.74 24.60 37.86
C SER A 438 5.41 23.94 36.66
N GLY A 439 4.95 22.74 36.30
CA GLY A 439 5.48 21.99 35.19
C GLY A 439 6.36 20.79 35.58
N LYS A 440 6.84 20.11 34.54
CA LYS A 440 7.77 18.99 34.62
C LYS A 440 9.18 19.48 35.00
N ARG A 441 9.88 18.73 35.86
CA ARG A 441 11.12 19.18 36.52
C ARG A 441 12.39 18.62 35.90
N TYR A 442 12.33 17.45 35.30
CA TYR A 442 13.52 16.68 34.92
C TYR A 442 13.78 16.75 33.42
N LEU A 443 15.05 16.64 33.02
CA LEU A 443 15.47 16.71 31.63
C LEU A 443 15.15 15.39 30.90
N ASN A 444 14.69 15.48 29.65
CA ASN A 444 14.64 14.34 28.74
C ASN A 444 15.46 14.65 27.46
N SER A 445 16.31 13.70 27.04
CA SER A 445 17.25 13.88 25.93
C SER A 445 16.67 13.60 24.55
N GLY A 446 15.49 12.98 24.46
CA GLY A 446 14.92 12.54 23.19
C GLY A 446 14.46 13.69 22.28
N ALA A 447 14.37 14.92 22.80
CA ALA A 447 14.20 16.11 21.99
C ALA A 447 14.79 17.37 22.66
N PHE A 448 15.48 18.18 21.87
CA PHE A 448 15.97 19.49 22.29
C PHE A 448 16.26 20.41 21.10
N ILE A 449 16.21 21.72 21.32
CA ILE A 449 16.48 22.74 20.30
C ILE A 449 17.45 23.79 20.83
N GLY A 450 18.36 24.28 19.99
CA GLY A 450 19.31 25.30 20.41
C GLY A 450 20.24 25.80 19.32
N TYR A 451 21.06 26.80 19.66
CA TYR A 451 22.09 27.30 18.75
C TYR A 451 23.20 26.26 18.57
N ALA A 452 23.63 26.05 17.32
CA ALA A 452 24.61 25.02 16.98
C ALA A 452 25.94 25.13 17.77
N PRO A 453 26.51 26.33 18.02
CA PRO A 453 27.74 26.46 18.80
C PRO A 453 27.58 26.09 20.27
N ASP A 454 26.39 26.32 20.85
CA ASP A 454 26.12 25.97 22.25
C ASP A 454 25.87 24.46 22.39
N ILE A 455 25.08 23.87 21.48
CA ILE A 455 24.89 22.41 21.44
C ILE A 455 26.23 21.70 21.23
N TYR A 456 27.05 22.16 20.29
CA TYR A 456 28.35 21.55 20.01
C TYR A 456 29.26 21.54 21.25
N LYS A 457 29.30 22.64 22.01
CA LYS A 457 30.08 22.72 23.25
C LYS A 457 29.58 21.71 24.29
N ILE A 458 28.26 21.65 24.50
CA ILE A 458 27.62 20.70 25.43
C ILE A 458 28.00 19.25 25.07
N ILE A 459 27.86 18.83 23.81
CA ILE A 459 28.15 17.44 23.38
C ILE A 459 29.65 17.11 23.25
N THR A 460 30.52 18.08 23.49
CA THR A 460 31.99 17.89 23.54
C THR A 460 32.57 18.00 24.94
N GLU A 461 31.76 18.34 25.94
CA GLU A 461 32.23 18.65 27.30
C GLU A 461 32.88 17.45 27.98
N ARG A 462 32.32 16.25 27.76
CA ARG A 462 32.78 15.00 28.38
C ARG A 462 32.93 13.89 27.35
N PRO A 463 33.88 12.95 27.53
CA PRO A 463 33.95 11.74 26.71
C PRO A 463 32.72 10.87 26.93
N LEU A 464 32.29 10.17 25.89
CA LEU A 464 31.11 9.31 25.88
C LEU A 464 31.37 8.11 24.97
N LYS A 465 31.07 6.90 25.43
CA LYS A 465 31.07 5.67 24.62
C LYS A 465 29.71 5.49 23.93
N ASP A 466 29.68 4.68 22.88
CA ASP A 466 28.44 4.46 22.12
C ASP A 466 27.33 3.84 22.99
N GLU A 467 27.69 2.98 23.95
CA GLU A 467 26.80 2.27 24.88
C GLU A 467 26.41 3.05 26.15
N ASP A 468 27.06 4.19 26.41
CA ASP A 468 26.74 5.03 27.57
C ASP A 468 25.36 5.68 27.40
N ASP A 469 24.75 6.10 28.51
CA ASP A 469 23.43 6.72 28.52
C ASP A 469 23.46 8.17 28.04
N ASP A 470 22.72 8.49 26.98
CA ASP A 470 22.65 9.85 26.45
C ASP A 470 21.91 10.79 27.41
N GLN A 471 20.84 10.33 28.07
CA GLN A 471 20.07 11.16 29.00
C GLN A 471 20.87 11.54 30.25
N LEU A 472 21.61 10.59 30.84
CA LEU A 472 22.48 10.83 31.98
C LEU A 472 23.62 11.80 31.62
N TYR A 473 24.17 11.68 30.41
CA TYR A 473 25.17 12.60 29.89
C TYR A 473 24.66 14.05 29.90
N TYR A 474 23.48 14.31 29.32
CA TYR A 474 22.89 15.65 29.32
C TYR A 474 22.43 16.10 30.71
N THR A 475 21.94 15.19 31.54
CA THR A 475 21.54 15.47 32.93
C THR A 475 22.72 16.03 33.73
N HIS A 476 23.89 15.40 33.67
CA HIS A 476 25.07 15.89 34.37
C HIS A 476 25.52 17.28 33.89
N ILE A 477 25.35 17.60 32.61
CA ILE A 477 25.66 18.93 32.08
C ILE A 477 24.63 19.96 32.55
N PHE A 478 23.35 19.61 32.59
CA PHE A 478 22.29 20.49 33.07
C PHE A 478 22.39 20.78 34.57
N LEU A 479 22.81 19.80 35.38
CA LEU A 479 22.95 19.95 36.83
C LEU A 479 24.15 20.81 37.23
N ASP A 480 25.19 20.89 36.40
CA ASP A 480 26.30 21.81 36.59
C ASP A 480 25.80 23.28 36.47
N PRO A 481 25.78 24.06 37.56
CA PRO A 481 25.25 25.41 37.54
C PRO A 481 26.06 26.36 36.66
N VAL A 482 27.38 26.14 36.54
CA VAL A 482 28.28 26.97 35.74
C VAL A 482 28.00 26.75 34.25
N LEU A 483 27.88 25.50 33.82
CA LEU A 483 27.57 25.17 32.43
C LEU A 483 26.13 25.60 32.07
N ARG A 484 25.17 25.35 32.97
CA ARG A 484 23.77 25.74 32.77
C ARG A 484 23.61 27.25 32.58
N GLU A 485 24.28 28.06 33.39
CA GLU A 485 24.23 29.52 33.27
C GLU A 485 24.98 30.01 32.02
N LYS A 486 26.19 29.49 31.77
CA LYS A 486 27.04 29.83 30.62
C LYS A 486 26.34 29.60 29.28
N HIS A 487 25.67 28.46 29.13
CA HIS A 487 24.97 28.07 27.90
C HIS A 487 23.46 28.34 27.96
N LYS A 488 22.98 29.07 28.98
CA LYS A 488 21.55 29.39 29.18
C LYS A 488 20.64 28.20 28.92
N ILE A 489 20.99 27.04 29.50
CA ILE A 489 20.28 25.79 29.30
C ILE A 489 18.99 25.84 30.11
N LYS A 490 17.85 25.56 29.46
CA LYS A 490 16.53 25.51 30.11
C LYS A 490 15.79 24.22 29.77
N LEU A 491 14.76 23.92 30.55
CA LEU A 491 13.82 22.83 30.32
C LEU A 491 12.46 23.41 29.91
N ASP A 492 11.79 22.78 28.96
CA ASP A 492 10.41 23.11 28.57
C ASP A 492 9.38 22.54 29.55
N SER A 493 9.39 23.05 30.79
CA SER A 493 8.61 22.49 31.91
C SER A 493 7.10 22.46 31.70
N THR A 494 6.53 23.36 30.90
CA THR A 494 5.08 23.43 30.64
C THR A 494 4.69 22.83 29.30
N SER A 495 5.60 22.08 28.65
CA SER A 495 5.37 21.44 27.36
C SER A 495 4.90 22.42 26.28
N ALA A 496 5.52 23.61 26.21
CA ALA A 496 5.17 24.61 25.21
C ALA A 496 5.59 24.21 23.79
N ILE A 497 6.64 23.41 23.66
CA ILE A 497 7.16 22.86 22.39
C ILE A 497 7.11 21.33 22.43
N PHE A 498 7.63 20.73 23.50
CA PHE A 498 7.87 19.30 23.62
C PHE A 498 6.88 18.63 24.58
N GLN A 499 6.22 17.57 24.12
CA GLN A 499 5.38 16.70 24.93
C GLN A 499 6.02 15.32 25.02
N ASN A 500 6.59 15.00 26.18
CA ASN A 500 6.93 13.62 26.53
C ASN A 500 5.68 12.94 27.09
N LEU A 501 5.31 11.78 26.55
CA LEU A 501 4.06 11.10 26.90
C LEU A 501 4.20 10.18 28.12
N HIS A 502 5.40 9.71 28.45
CA HIS A 502 5.57 8.82 29.61
C HIS A 502 5.20 9.51 30.92
N GLY A 503 4.17 9.01 31.60
CA GLY A 503 3.61 9.63 32.82
C GLY A 503 2.82 10.91 32.59
N ALA A 504 2.42 11.19 31.35
CA ALA A 504 1.63 12.37 30.96
C ALA A 504 0.59 12.05 29.87
N VAL A 505 0.19 10.78 29.74
CA VAL A 505 -0.86 10.35 28.79
C VAL A 505 -2.20 11.00 29.14
N ASP A 506 -2.55 11.06 30.42
CA ASP A 506 -3.79 11.68 30.89
C ASP A 506 -3.78 13.22 30.84
N ASP A 507 -2.59 13.82 30.60
CA ASP A 507 -2.45 15.28 30.50
C ASP A 507 -2.83 15.80 29.09
N VAL A 508 -3.03 14.92 28.10
CA VAL A 508 -3.17 15.30 26.69
C VAL A 508 -4.47 14.83 26.06
N ASP A 509 -4.99 15.63 25.13
CA ASP A 509 -6.19 15.28 24.35
C ASP A 509 -6.09 15.82 22.91
N LEU A 510 -6.79 15.18 21.98
CA LEU A 510 -6.87 15.58 20.58
C LEU A 510 -7.92 16.67 20.39
N ASP A 511 -7.47 17.82 19.90
CA ASP A 511 -8.35 18.93 19.55
C ASP A 511 -8.63 18.95 18.04
N PHE A 512 -9.90 18.67 17.70
CA PHE A 512 -10.43 18.66 16.34
C PHE A 512 -11.05 20.01 15.90
N SER A 513 -11.01 21.03 16.75
CA SER A 513 -11.65 22.32 16.45
C SER A 513 -10.94 23.07 15.31
N PRO A 514 -11.70 23.63 14.34
CA PRO A 514 -11.12 24.39 13.24
C PRO A 514 -10.59 25.73 13.76
N SER A 515 -9.30 26.02 13.54
CA SER A 515 -8.70 27.29 13.95
C SER A 515 -7.85 27.94 12.84
N GLY A 516 -8.32 29.09 12.33
CA GLY A 516 -7.55 30.03 11.48
C GLY A 516 -6.76 29.38 10.33
N HIS A 517 -5.45 29.66 10.25
CA HIS A 517 -4.56 29.13 9.20
C HIS A 517 -4.26 27.62 9.31
N ARG A 518 -4.78 26.92 10.34
CA ARG A 518 -4.60 25.48 10.56
C ARG A 518 -5.91 24.70 10.52
N MET A 519 -6.88 25.14 9.72
CA MET A 519 -8.21 24.51 9.60
C MET A 519 -8.19 22.99 9.34
N ARG A 520 -7.12 22.44 8.77
CA ARG A 520 -7.03 21.03 8.37
C ARG A 520 -6.25 20.12 9.32
N GLN A 521 -5.64 20.65 10.39
CA GLN A 521 -4.70 19.89 11.21
C GLN A 521 -5.27 19.58 12.59
N VAL A 522 -5.22 18.32 13.02
CA VAL A 522 -5.56 17.91 14.39
C VAL A 522 -4.45 18.32 15.34
N ARG A 523 -4.80 18.97 16.45
CA ARG A 523 -3.85 19.51 17.43
C ARG A 523 -3.81 18.61 18.66
N LEU A 524 -2.69 18.65 19.37
CA LEU A 524 -2.58 18.04 20.70
C LEU A 524 -2.65 19.16 21.73
N ALA A 525 -3.64 19.11 22.60
CA ALA A 525 -3.75 20.03 23.73
C ALA A 525 -3.15 19.34 24.97
N ASN A 526 -2.30 20.05 25.70
CA ASN A 526 -1.92 19.68 27.06
C ASN A 526 -2.86 20.41 28.03
N LEU A 527 -3.76 19.65 28.63
CA LEU A 527 -4.81 20.16 29.50
C LEU A 527 -4.27 20.62 30.86
N ALA A 528 -3.19 20.01 31.35
CA ALA A 528 -2.57 20.33 32.63
C ALA A 528 -1.96 21.75 32.66
N TYR A 529 -1.42 22.21 31.52
CA TYR A 529 -0.73 23.51 31.43
C TYR A 529 -1.40 24.50 30.47
N GLY A 530 -2.46 24.10 29.77
CA GLY A 530 -3.12 24.94 28.76
C GLY A 530 -2.21 25.27 27.57
N THR A 531 -1.34 24.35 27.21
CA THR A 531 -0.38 24.50 26.09
C THR A 531 -0.77 23.61 24.92
N GLU A 532 -0.19 23.87 23.74
CA GLU A 532 -0.43 23.08 22.51
C GLU A 532 0.91 22.57 21.98
N PRO A 533 1.49 21.49 22.53
CA PRO A 533 2.80 20.99 22.12
C PRO A 533 2.87 20.66 20.62
N VAL A 534 4.06 20.82 20.03
CA VAL A 534 4.26 20.63 18.58
C VAL A 534 5.27 19.53 18.24
N ILE A 535 5.99 19.01 19.22
CA ILE A 535 6.87 17.85 19.10
C ILE A 535 6.40 16.86 20.16
N ILE A 536 5.84 15.73 19.71
CA ILE A 536 5.25 14.71 20.57
C ILE A 536 6.19 13.52 20.59
N HIS A 537 6.65 13.13 21.77
CA HIS A 537 7.62 12.07 21.97
C HIS A 537 7.00 10.94 22.80
N GLY A 538 6.87 9.77 22.18
CA GLY A 538 6.38 8.54 22.80
C GLY A 538 7.43 7.83 23.64
N ASN A 539 8.09 8.56 24.53
CA ASN A 539 9.19 8.02 25.35
C ASN A 539 8.74 6.87 26.27
N GLY A 540 9.69 6.03 26.68
CA GLY A 540 9.44 4.90 27.58
C GLY A 540 8.32 3.97 27.07
N LYS A 541 7.33 3.70 27.93
CA LYS A 541 6.21 2.78 27.67
C LYS A 541 5.05 3.38 26.86
N SER A 542 5.17 4.63 26.39
CA SER A 542 4.05 5.36 25.77
C SER A 542 3.93 5.21 24.24
N LYS A 543 4.73 4.33 23.62
CA LYS A 543 4.74 4.08 22.17
C LYS A 543 3.34 3.77 21.61
N MET A 544 2.54 3.00 22.34
CA MET A 544 1.19 2.62 21.90
C MET A 544 0.23 3.81 21.88
N HIS A 545 0.33 4.69 22.88
CA HIS A 545 -0.45 5.91 22.90
C HIS A 545 0.02 6.88 21.79
N LEU A 546 1.33 6.94 21.51
CA LEU A 546 1.83 7.69 20.36
C LEU A 546 1.28 7.16 19.04
N ASN A 547 1.17 5.84 18.85
CA ASN A 547 0.56 5.25 17.65
C ASN A 547 -0.91 5.68 17.50
N TYR A 548 -1.67 5.69 18.60
CA TYR A 548 -3.04 6.22 18.62
C TYR A 548 -3.09 7.69 18.17
N LEU A 549 -2.26 8.55 18.78
CA LEU A 549 -2.19 9.96 18.41
C LEU A 549 -1.74 10.15 16.95
N GLY A 550 -0.82 9.32 16.47
CA GLY A 550 -0.31 9.33 15.11
C GLY A 550 -1.32 8.97 14.03
N ASN A 551 -2.48 8.39 14.39
CA ASN A 551 -3.60 8.22 13.48
C ASN A 551 -4.30 9.55 13.12
N TYR A 552 -3.95 10.65 13.80
CA TYR A 552 -4.58 11.96 13.63
C TYR A 552 -3.52 13.06 13.42
N ILE A 553 -2.54 13.11 14.31
CA ILE A 553 -1.45 14.10 14.32
C ILE A 553 -0.58 13.92 13.07
N GLY A 554 -0.05 15.02 12.53
CA GLY A 554 0.73 14.98 11.28
C GLY A 554 -0.14 14.90 10.03
N ASN A 555 -1.44 15.18 10.17
CA ASN A 555 -2.44 15.17 9.10
C ASN A 555 -2.67 13.78 8.48
N TRP A 556 -2.61 12.73 9.29
CA TRP A 556 -2.94 11.36 8.88
C TRP A 556 -4.45 11.20 8.61
N TRP A 557 -5.26 11.77 9.50
CA TRP A 557 -6.72 11.89 9.39
C TRP A 557 -7.17 13.25 9.92
N ASN A 558 -8.14 13.89 9.27
CA ASN A 558 -8.74 15.12 9.77
C ASN A 558 -10.25 15.22 9.46
N PRO A 559 -11.03 16.04 10.20
CA PRO A 559 -12.48 16.13 10.01
C PRO A 559 -12.94 16.66 8.63
N ILE A 560 -12.07 17.34 7.88
CA ILE A 560 -12.41 17.99 6.60
C ILE A 560 -12.14 17.05 5.43
N ASP A 561 -10.92 16.50 5.35
CA ASP A 561 -10.46 15.65 4.25
C ASP A 561 -10.69 14.16 4.54
N GLY A 562 -11.04 13.79 5.78
CA GLY A 562 -11.13 12.40 6.21
C GLY A 562 -9.76 11.74 6.31
N CYS A 563 -9.61 10.55 5.74
CA CYS A 563 -8.35 9.81 5.74
C CYS A 563 -7.40 10.30 4.64
N VAL A 564 -6.45 11.15 5.02
CA VAL A 564 -5.40 11.64 4.12
C VAL A 564 -4.41 10.51 3.79
N ALA A 565 -3.99 9.76 4.81
CA ALA A 565 -3.05 8.65 4.67
C ALA A 565 -3.54 7.52 3.76
N CYS A 566 -4.85 7.42 3.54
CA CYS A 566 -5.47 6.42 2.66
C CYS A 566 -5.10 6.60 1.18
N ASN A 567 -4.55 7.77 0.83
CA ASN A 567 -4.11 8.11 -0.53
C ASN A 567 -2.58 8.23 -0.64
N GLU A 568 -1.84 8.01 0.45
CA GLU A 568 -0.39 8.07 0.47
C GLU A 568 0.23 6.72 0.10
N ASP A 569 1.34 6.76 -0.64
CA ASP A 569 2.18 5.60 -0.96
C ASP A 569 1.42 4.40 -1.57
N LEU A 570 0.39 4.66 -2.37
CA LEU A 570 -0.40 3.60 -3.00
C LEU A 570 0.40 2.86 -4.07
N ILE A 571 0.28 1.53 -4.11
CA ILE A 571 0.83 0.73 -5.21
C ILE A 571 0.03 1.01 -6.48
N GLN A 572 0.72 1.39 -7.54
CA GLN A 572 0.14 1.50 -8.88
C GLN A 572 0.40 0.20 -9.65
N LEU A 573 -0.62 -0.64 -9.73
CA LEU A 573 -0.62 -1.86 -10.54
C LEU A 573 -1.57 -1.70 -11.73
N ASN A 574 -1.21 -2.32 -12.86
CA ASN A 574 -2.12 -2.43 -13.99
C ASN A 574 -3.06 -3.61 -13.77
N TRP A 575 -4.25 -3.33 -13.25
CA TRP A 575 -5.24 -4.34 -12.91
C TRP A 575 -5.87 -5.05 -14.12
N ASP A 576 -5.56 -4.61 -15.34
CA ASP A 576 -6.01 -5.24 -16.59
C ASP A 576 -5.04 -6.33 -17.09
N SER A 577 -3.87 -6.49 -16.47
CA SER A 577 -2.81 -7.42 -16.88
C SER A 577 -2.50 -8.40 -15.76
N GLU A 578 -2.88 -9.67 -15.94
CA GLU A 578 -2.69 -10.72 -14.91
C GLU A 578 -1.23 -10.85 -14.43
N ASN A 579 -0.25 -10.59 -15.31
CA ASN A 579 1.18 -10.67 -14.96
C ASN A 579 1.63 -9.58 -13.97
N ASP A 580 0.88 -8.50 -13.86
CA ASP A 580 1.19 -7.38 -12.96
C ASP A 580 0.61 -7.59 -11.55
N PHE A 581 -0.24 -8.60 -11.34
CA PHE A 581 -0.79 -8.94 -10.03
C PHE A 581 0.27 -9.65 -9.16
N PRO A 582 0.50 -9.22 -7.92
CA PRO A 582 1.34 -9.95 -6.97
C PRO A 582 0.87 -11.38 -6.75
N PHE A 583 1.80 -12.32 -6.50
CA PHE A 583 1.41 -13.67 -6.14
C PHE A 583 1.00 -13.71 -4.66
N VAL A 584 -0.20 -14.23 -4.36
CA VAL A 584 -0.74 -14.28 -3.00
C VAL A 584 -0.93 -15.73 -2.58
N VAL A 585 -0.47 -16.09 -1.38
CA VAL A 585 -0.89 -17.33 -0.72
C VAL A 585 -2.02 -17.01 0.24
N LEU A 586 -3.19 -17.60 0.02
CA LEU A 586 -4.35 -17.52 0.88
C LEU A 586 -4.34 -18.72 1.84
N ALA A 587 -4.13 -18.47 3.12
CA ALA A 587 -4.10 -19.47 4.18
C ALA A 587 -5.43 -19.46 4.95
N CYS A 588 -6.23 -20.51 4.75
CA CYS A 588 -7.50 -20.75 5.41
C CYS A 588 -7.31 -21.55 6.70
N PHE A 589 -7.84 -21.07 7.82
CA PHE A 589 -7.77 -21.78 9.11
C PHE A 589 -9.16 -22.18 9.62
N ILE A 590 -9.42 -23.49 9.72
CA ILE A 590 -10.64 -24.06 10.29
C ILE A 590 -10.26 -24.69 11.65
N ASN A 591 -10.26 -23.85 12.69
CA ASN A 591 -9.81 -24.23 14.04
C ASN A 591 -10.92 -24.77 14.94
N SER A 592 -12.17 -24.37 14.68
CA SER A 592 -13.36 -24.67 15.48
C SER A 592 -14.53 -25.01 14.57
N GLY A 593 -15.58 -25.62 15.12
CA GLY A 593 -16.80 -25.92 14.37
C GLY A 593 -17.40 -24.65 13.76
N THR A 594 -17.21 -24.47 12.45
CA THR A 594 -17.70 -23.29 11.74
C THR A 594 -19.08 -23.52 11.11
N PRO A 595 -20.08 -22.68 11.40
CA PRO A 595 -21.35 -22.65 10.69
C PRO A 595 -21.20 -22.25 9.22
N PHE A 596 -22.02 -22.81 8.34
CA PHE A 596 -22.10 -22.44 6.91
C PHE A 596 -20.73 -22.46 6.19
N LEU A 597 -19.93 -23.51 6.41
CA LEU A 597 -18.57 -23.61 5.86
C LEU A 597 -18.50 -23.57 4.32
N ASP A 598 -19.52 -24.03 3.62
CA ASP A 598 -19.62 -23.87 2.17
C ASP A 598 -19.73 -22.40 1.75
N LYS A 599 -20.46 -21.56 2.50
CA LYS A 599 -20.52 -20.11 2.29
C LYS A 599 -19.20 -19.41 2.56
N TYR A 600 -18.40 -19.91 3.50
CA TYR A 600 -17.02 -19.46 3.69
C TYR A 600 -16.21 -19.65 2.40
N PHE A 601 -16.23 -20.85 1.82
CA PHE A 601 -15.54 -21.13 0.57
C PHE A 601 -16.10 -20.31 -0.60
N GLU A 602 -17.41 -20.16 -0.73
CA GLU A 602 -18.03 -19.28 -1.74
C GLU A 602 -17.47 -17.85 -1.66
N SER A 603 -17.28 -17.30 -0.45
CA SER A 603 -16.75 -15.94 -0.28
C SER A 603 -15.31 -15.80 -0.81
N ILE A 604 -14.48 -16.85 -0.67
CA ILE A 604 -13.12 -16.89 -1.23
C ILE A 604 -13.17 -16.96 -2.75
N LEU A 605 -14.08 -17.77 -3.31
CA LEU A 605 -14.23 -17.91 -4.77
C LEU A 605 -14.71 -16.62 -5.44
N ARG A 606 -15.40 -15.75 -4.70
CA ARG A 606 -15.90 -14.45 -5.20
C ARG A 606 -14.85 -13.33 -5.18
N LEU A 607 -13.65 -13.58 -4.66
CA LEU A 607 -12.57 -12.57 -4.67
C LEU A 607 -12.25 -12.16 -6.11
N ASP A 608 -12.31 -10.85 -6.37
CA ASP A 608 -11.95 -10.27 -7.65
C ASP A 608 -10.42 -10.19 -7.75
N TYR A 609 -9.80 -11.33 -8.07
CA TYR A 609 -8.37 -11.48 -8.24
C TYR A 609 -8.08 -12.69 -9.17
N PRO A 610 -7.07 -12.63 -10.05
CA PRO A 610 -6.75 -13.76 -10.93
C PRO A 610 -6.42 -15.02 -10.13
N LYS A 611 -7.19 -16.10 -10.35
CA LYS A 611 -6.98 -17.38 -9.64
C LYS A 611 -5.59 -17.95 -9.87
N SER A 612 -5.03 -17.75 -11.07
CA SER A 612 -3.64 -18.10 -11.44
C SER A 612 -2.57 -17.41 -10.57
N ARG A 613 -2.94 -16.36 -9.84
CA ARG A 613 -2.07 -15.58 -8.94
C ARG A 613 -2.43 -15.78 -7.46
N ILE A 614 -3.27 -16.78 -7.15
CA ILE A 614 -3.60 -17.19 -5.78
C ILE A 614 -3.23 -18.66 -5.59
N GLY A 615 -2.43 -18.95 -4.56
CA GLY A 615 -2.27 -20.30 -4.02
C GLY A 615 -3.11 -20.45 -2.76
N ILE A 616 -3.89 -21.53 -2.61
CA ILE A 616 -4.73 -21.77 -1.45
C ILE A 616 -4.13 -22.88 -0.58
N VAL A 617 -4.03 -22.62 0.72
CA VAL A 617 -3.67 -23.61 1.75
C VAL A 617 -4.78 -23.67 2.78
N ILE A 618 -5.30 -24.85 3.07
CA ILE A 618 -6.36 -25.04 4.06
C ILE A 618 -5.82 -25.87 5.22
N PHE A 619 -5.86 -25.33 6.43
CA PHE A 619 -5.56 -26.05 7.66
C PHE A 619 -6.87 -26.40 8.35
N ASN A 620 -7.26 -27.68 8.31
CA ASN A 620 -8.48 -28.15 8.92
C ASN A 620 -8.20 -28.96 10.19
N ARG A 621 -8.66 -28.46 11.34
CA ARG A 621 -8.58 -29.13 12.64
C ARG A 621 -9.91 -29.74 13.08
N VAL A 622 -10.94 -29.63 12.25
CA VAL A 622 -12.30 -30.07 12.55
C VAL A 622 -12.64 -31.26 11.68
N GLU A 623 -12.56 -32.46 12.26
CA GLU A 623 -12.77 -33.72 11.54
C GLU A 623 -14.12 -33.78 10.80
N PRO A 624 -15.27 -33.34 11.38
CA PRO A 624 -16.54 -33.33 10.64
C PRO A 624 -16.54 -32.45 9.39
N HIS A 625 -15.64 -31.47 9.29
CA HIS A 625 -15.50 -30.59 8.12
C HIS A 625 -14.60 -31.17 7.03
N ALA A 626 -13.87 -32.26 7.30
CA ALA A 626 -12.89 -32.83 6.37
C ALA A 626 -13.51 -33.16 5.00
N VAL A 627 -14.72 -33.72 4.97
CA VAL A 627 -15.42 -34.07 3.71
C VAL A 627 -15.74 -32.83 2.87
N LYS A 628 -16.15 -31.73 3.50
CA LYS A 628 -16.42 -30.46 2.80
C LYS A 628 -15.12 -29.83 2.27
N VAL A 629 -14.04 -29.92 3.05
CA VAL A 629 -12.71 -29.44 2.65
C VAL A 629 -12.17 -30.25 1.47
N GLU A 630 -12.21 -31.58 1.53
CA GLU A 630 -11.78 -32.46 0.45
C GLU A 630 -12.59 -32.21 -0.82
N HIS A 631 -13.90 -32.05 -0.70
CA HIS A 631 -14.76 -31.69 -1.83
C HIS A 631 -14.34 -30.36 -2.47
N PHE A 632 -14.05 -29.34 -1.66
CA PHE A 632 -13.58 -28.04 -2.17
C PHE A 632 -12.22 -28.16 -2.88
N VAL A 633 -11.27 -28.88 -2.28
CA VAL A 633 -9.94 -29.10 -2.88
C VAL A 633 -10.07 -29.79 -4.24
N ASN A 634 -10.85 -30.86 -4.32
CA ASN A 634 -11.07 -31.60 -5.57
C ASN A 634 -11.79 -30.76 -6.64
N LEU A 635 -12.70 -29.87 -6.24
CA LEU A 635 -13.42 -28.99 -7.17
C LEU A 635 -12.54 -27.86 -7.71
N MET A 636 -11.56 -27.40 -6.91
CA MET A 636 -10.69 -26.26 -7.25
C MET A 636 -9.31 -26.67 -7.75
N ASP A 637 -9.02 -27.97 -7.84
CA ASP A 637 -7.75 -28.47 -8.35
C ASP A 637 -7.54 -28.01 -9.80
N GLY A 638 -6.37 -27.44 -10.08
CA GLY A 638 -6.02 -26.85 -11.38
C GLY A 638 -6.62 -25.45 -11.70
N GLU A 639 -7.56 -24.93 -10.91
CA GLU A 639 -8.15 -23.59 -11.12
C GLU A 639 -7.29 -22.46 -10.53
N TYR A 640 -6.63 -22.75 -9.40
CA TYR A 640 -5.73 -21.86 -8.70
C TYR A 640 -4.26 -22.21 -8.97
N HIS A 641 -3.32 -21.33 -8.61
CA HIS A 641 -1.89 -21.61 -8.75
C HIS A 641 -1.50 -22.92 -8.04
N PHE A 642 -2.06 -23.16 -6.86
CA PHE A 642 -2.16 -24.48 -6.23
C PHE A 642 -3.32 -24.46 -5.23
N VAL A 643 -3.85 -25.63 -4.90
CA VAL A 643 -4.76 -25.82 -3.78
C VAL A 643 -4.26 -27.01 -2.98
N GLN A 644 -4.01 -26.82 -1.69
CA GLN A 644 -3.61 -27.90 -0.79
C GLN A 644 -4.36 -27.80 0.52
N ALA A 645 -4.69 -28.95 1.11
CA ALA A 645 -5.27 -29.01 2.45
C ALA A 645 -4.43 -29.91 3.34
N ASP A 646 -4.13 -29.41 4.53
CA ASP A 646 -3.64 -30.22 5.64
C ASP A 646 -4.83 -30.52 6.56
N SER A 647 -5.29 -31.77 6.50
CA SER A 647 -6.34 -32.28 7.38
C SER A 647 -5.76 -33.07 8.57
N ALA A 648 -4.46 -33.00 8.81
CA ALA A 648 -3.84 -33.63 9.96
C ALA A 648 -4.23 -32.86 11.24
N ILE A 649 -5.15 -33.43 12.00
CA ILE A 649 -5.58 -32.94 13.33
C ILE A 649 -4.38 -32.75 14.28
N SER A 650 -3.23 -33.37 13.97
CA SER A 650 -2.00 -33.30 14.75
C SER A 650 -1.35 -31.91 14.81
N LEU A 651 -1.57 -31.04 13.83
CA LEU A 651 -1.04 -29.67 13.91
C LEU A 651 -1.90 -28.85 14.87
N THR A 652 -1.23 -28.21 15.84
CA THR A 652 -1.85 -27.15 16.62
C THR A 652 -2.09 -25.93 15.73
N GLU A 653 -3.08 -25.11 16.05
CA GLU A 653 -3.37 -23.86 15.33
C GLU A 653 -2.10 -23.01 15.16
N ARG A 654 -1.33 -22.90 16.25
CA ARG A 654 -0.07 -22.18 16.28
C ARG A 654 0.93 -22.69 15.24
N ASN A 655 1.15 -24.00 15.21
CA ASN A 655 2.07 -24.62 14.25
C ASN A 655 1.54 -24.50 12.82
N ALA A 656 0.22 -24.55 12.62
CA ALA A 656 -0.39 -24.32 11.32
C ALA A 656 -0.16 -22.88 10.83
N ARG A 657 -0.32 -21.88 11.71
CA ARG A 657 -0.06 -20.46 11.38
C ARG A 657 1.42 -20.21 11.06
N ASP A 658 2.34 -20.78 11.84
CA ASP A 658 3.78 -20.72 11.53
C ASP A 658 4.09 -21.43 10.20
N ARG A 659 3.49 -22.60 9.93
CA ARG A 659 3.64 -23.32 8.65
C ARG A 659 3.12 -22.53 7.45
N ALA A 660 2.08 -21.73 7.61
CA ALA A 660 1.59 -20.86 6.54
C ALA A 660 2.62 -19.79 6.14
N VAL A 661 3.38 -19.25 7.10
CA VAL A 661 4.50 -18.35 6.82
C VAL A 661 5.58 -19.07 6.01
N ASP A 662 5.94 -20.28 6.42
CA ASP A 662 6.94 -21.09 5.71
C ASP A 662 6.51 -21.41 4.27
N ILE A 663 5.25 -21.83 4.05
CA ILE A 663 4.73 -22.13 2.70
C ILE A 663 4.79 -20.88 1.81
N CYS A 664 4.46 -19.72 2.36
CA CYS A 664 4.53 -18.47 1.61
C CYS A 664 5.97 -18.15 1.19
N LEU A 665 6.94 -18.33 2.10
CA LEU A 665 8.37 -18.16 1.82
C LEU A 665 8.89 -19.17 0.79
N GLU A 666 8.52 -20.45 0.93
CA GLU A 666 8.91 -21.55 0.03
C GLU A 666 8.37 -21.35 -1.39
N SER A 667 7.13 -20.85 -1.52
CA SER A 667 6.45 -20.63 -2.79
C SER A 667 6.86 -19.31 -3.49
N GLY A 668 7.66 -18.47 -2.84
CA GLY A 668 8.05 -17.17 -3.38
C GLY A 668 6.90 -16.17 -3.47
N CYS A 669 5.93 -16.27 -2.54
CA CYS A 669 4.78 -15.38 -2.48
C CYS A 669 5.18 -13.91 -2.29
N ASP A 670 4.37 -12.99 -2.81
CA ASP A 670 4.49 -11.56 -2.51
C ASP A 670 3.71 -11.17 -1.25
N TYR A 671 2.61 -11.87 -0.99
CA TYR A 671 1.74 -11.65 0.17
C TYR A 671 1.20 -12.97 0.74
N LEU A 672 1.10 -13.04 2.06
CA LEU A 672 0.32 -14.04 2.79
C LEU A 672 -1.00 -13.41 3.22
N PHE A 673 -2.13 -13.96 2.78
CA PHE A 673 -3.45 -13.56 3.20
C PHE A 673 -4.03 -14.62 4.14
N VAL A 674 -4.08 -14.29 5.44
CA VAL A 674 -4.63 -15.17 6.47
C VAL A 674 -6.13 -14.93 6.58
N VAL A 675 -6.91 -16.01 6.52
CA VAL A 675 -8.37 -15.97 6.61
C VAL A 675 -8.83 -17.11 7.52
N ASP A 676 -9.37 -16.78 8.68
CA ASP A 676 -9.99 -17.76 9.57
C ASP A 676 -11.42 -18.08 9.07
N ALA A 677 -11.88 -19.30 9.33
CA ALA A 677 -13.17 -19.80 8.83
C ALA A 677 -14.39 -19.01 9.34
N GLU A 678 -14.23 -18.23 10.41
CA GLU A 678 -15.27 -17.33 10.94
C GLU A 678 -15.38 -16.02 10.15
N ALA A 679 -14.38 -15.65 9.36
CA ALA A 679 -14.43 -14.47 8.50
C ALA A 679 -15.36 -14.72 7.31
N ARG A 680 -16.25 -13.77 7.00
CA ARG A 680 -17.01 -13.74 5.74
C ARG A 680 -16.59 -12.52 4.95
N ILE A 681 -16.09 -12.76 3.74
CA ILE A 681 -15.68 -11.68 2.83
C ILE A 681 -16.89 -11.28 1.98
N ASP A 682 -17.44 -10.10 2.25
CA ASP A 682 -18.58 -9.56 1.49
C ASP A 682 -18.11 -8.74 0.28
N PHE A 683 -16.95 -8.08 0.38
CA PHE A 683 -16.41 -7.25 -0.68
C PHE A 683 -15.39 -8.02 -1.53
N SER A 684 -15.76 -8.31 -2.78
CA SER A 684 -14.88 -9.04 -3.72
C SER A 684 -13.54 -8.35 -3.97
N GLY A 685 -13.49 -7.00 -3.91
CA GLY A 685 -12.29 -6.19 -4.11
C GLY A 685 -11.33 -6.13 -2.91
N THR A 686 -11.55 -6.92 -1.86
CA THR A 686 -10.78 -6.88 -0.60
C THR A 686 -9.27 -6.97 -0.86
N LEU A 687 -8.82 -8.01 -1.57
CA LEU A 687 -7.40 -8.28 -1.75
C LEU A 687 -6.70 -7.17 -2.56
N LYS A 688 -7.31 -6.72 -3.66
CA LYS A 688 -6.82 -5.60 -4.47
C LYS A 688 -6.67 -4.33 -3.62
N THR A 689 -7.67 -4.04 -2.80
CA THR A 689 -7.70 -2.82 -1.98
C THR A 689 -6.60 -2.84 -0.93
N LEU A 690 -6.46 -3.93 -0.17
CA LEU A 690 -5.43 -4.07 0.86
C LEU A 690 -4.01 -3.99 0.28
N ILE A 691 -3.75 -4.68 -0.85
CA ILE A 691 -2.46 -4.61 -1.55
C ILE A 691 -2.16 -3.17 -2.00
N LYS A 692 -3.15 -2.46 -2.56
CA LYS A 692 -3.00 -1.08 -3.03
C LYS A 692 -2.55 -0.13 -1.92
N LYS A 693 -2.93 -0.37 -0.66
CA LYS A 693 -2.55 0.47 0.51
C LYS A 693 -1.07 0.37 0.90
N ASN A 694 -0.30 -0.55 0.30
CA ASN A 694 1.15 -0.70 0.46
C ASN A 694 1.64 -0.83 1.93
N LYS A 695 0.84 -1.42 2.81
CA LYS A 695 1.24 -1.64 4.20
C LYS A 695 1.81 -3.04 4.39
N SER A 696 2.80 -3.16 5.28
CA SER A 696 3.45 -4.45 5.58
C SER A 696 2.51 -5.43 6.28
N LEU A 697 1.67 -4.93 7.18
CA LEU A 697 0.68 -5.68 7.96
C LEU A 697 -0.63 -4.89 7.94
N ILE A 698 -1.67 -5.45 7.35
CA ILE A 698 -2.96 -4.77 7.22
C ILE A 698 -4.13 -5.75 7.30
N ALA A 699 -5.15 -5.40 8.09
CA ALA A 699 -6.38 -6.14 8.22
C ALA A 699 -7.55 -5.35 7.62
N PRO A 700 -8.45 -5.97 6.85
CA PRO A 700 -9.76 -5.39 6.58
C PRO A 700 -10.59 -5.43 7.87
N MET A 701 -11.27 -4.34 8.21
CA MET A 701 -12.15 -4.31 9.38
C MET A 701 -13.39 -5.18 9.14
N THR A 702 -13.61 -6.15 10.03
CA THR A 702 -14.83 -6.98 10.07
C THR A 702 -15.49 -6.86 11.44
N ILE A 703 -16.82 -6.94 11.47
CA ILE A 703 -17.66 -6.78 12.67
C ILE A 703 -18.54 -8.02 12.83
N ARG A 704 -18.79 -8.42 14.08
CA ARG A 704 -19.66 -9.54 14.42
C ARG A 704 -21.11 -9.09 14.57
N GLY A 705 -21.96 -9.41 13.58
CA GLY A 705 -23.40 -9.10 13.59
C GLY A 705 -23.71 -7.62 13.78
N GLU A 706 -24.77 -7.31 14.52
CA GLU A 706 -25.10 -5.94 14.95
C GLU A 706 -24.31 -5.48 16.20
N ALA A 707 -23.40 -6.31 16.70
CA ALA A 707 -22.59 -5.98 17.87
C ALA A 707 -21.45 -5.01 17.51
N LEU A 708 -20.78 -4.47 18.53
CA LEU A 708 -19.56 -3.67 18.36
C LEU A 708 -18.27 -4.50 18.35
N TRP A 709 -18.35 -5.83 18.48
CA TRP A 709 -17.18 -6.69 18.46
C TRP A 709 -16.58 -6.77 17.05
N SER A 710 -15.29 -6.52 16.93
CA SER A 710 -14.55 -6.51 15.67
C SER A 710 -13.28 -7.34 15.74
N ASN A 711 -12.63 -7.54 14.59
CA ASN A 711 -11.35 -8.23 14.49
C ASN A 711 -10.13 -7.36 14.90
N PHE A 712 -10.32 -6.29 15.67
CA PHE A 712 -9.22 -5.45 16.13
C PHE A 712 -9.48 -4.85 17.51
N TRP A 713 -8.39 -4.51 18.20
CA TRP A 713 -8.45 -3.75 19.45
C TRP A 713 -7.84 -2.37 19.24
N GLY A 714 -8.46 -1.32 19.77
CA GLY A 714 -7.92 0.04 19.68
C GLY A 714 -6.88 0.37 20.76
N ALA A 715 -6.93 -0.32 21.90
CA ALA A 715 -6.01 -0.12 23.02
C ALA A 715 -5.68 -1.45 23.72
N LEU A 716 -4.70 -1.41 24.62
CA LEU A 716 -4.34 -2.50 25.53
C LEU A 716 -4.34 -2.00 26.97
N ASN A 717 -4.68 -2.87 27.92
CA ASN A 717 -4.41 -2.61 29.32
C ASN A 717 -2.93 -2.90 29.67
N ASP A 718 -2.53 -2.64 30.91
CA ASP A 718 -1.14 -2.82 31.37
C ASP A 718 -0.65 -4.27 31.28
N ASP A 719 -1.56 -5.24 31.33
CA ASP A 719 -1.27 -6.67 31.19
C ASP A 719 -1.17 -7.12 29.71
N GLY A 720 -1.42 -6.22 28.76
CA GLY A 720 -1.38 -6.49 27.32
C GLY A 720 -2.63 -7.17 26.75
N PHE A 721 -3.74 -7.15 27.49
CA PHE A 721 -5.06 -7.63 27.07
C PHE A 721 -5.93 -6.48 26.54
N TYR A 722 -7.12 -6.83 26.05
CA TYR A 722 -8.09 -5.90 25.49
C TYR A 722 -8.36 -4.69 26.40
N ALA A 723 -8.24 -3.50 25.81
CA ALA A 723 -8.86 -2.28 26.30
C ALA A 723 -9.54 -1.55 25.14
N ARG A 724 -10.60 -0.80 25.44
CA ARG A 724 -11.29 0.02 24.46
C ARG A 724 -10.56 1.36 24.32
N SER A 725 -10.20 1.75 23.09
CA SER A 725 -9.74 3.12 22.81
C SER A 725 -10.92 4.08 22.68
N ASP A 726 -10.66 5.38 22.86
CA ASP A 726 -11.68 6.42 22.80
C ASP A 726 -12.37 6.51 21.42
N ASP A 727 -11.67 6.15 20.35
CA ASP A 727 -12.17 6.19 18.98
C ASP A 727 -12.70 4.85 18.47
N TYR A 728 -12.64 3.77 19.27
CA TYR A 728 -13.01 2.42 18.84
C TYR A 728 -14.43 2.36 18.26
N ILE A 729 -15.39 2.96 18.96
CA ILE A 729 -16.80 2.94 18.54
C ILE A 729 -16.98 3.68 17.22
N SER A 730 -16.36 4.84 17.05
CA SER A 730 -16.46 5.63 15.83
C SER A 730 -15.77 4.94 14.64
N ILE A 731 -14.69 4.20 14.87
CA ILE A 731 -14.05 3.37 13.83
C ILE A 731 -14.95 2.17 13.48
N ALA A 732 -15.43 1.42 14.47
CA ALA A 732 -16.26 0.23 14.27
C ALA A 732 -17.60 0.58 13.59
N LYS A 733 -18.28 1.65 14.03
CA LYS A 733 -19.50 2.15 13.38
C LYS A 733 -19.25 2.86 12.05
N ARG A 734 -17.98 2.99 11.63
CA ARG A 734 -17.57 3.67 10.40
C ARG A 734 -17.97 5.16 10.36
N GLU A 735 -18.11 5.80 11.51
CA GLU A 735 -18.27 7.25 11.63
C GLU A 735 -16.96 7.96 11.25
N ARG A 736 -15.83 7.32 11.53
CA ARG A 736 -14.50 7.71 11.04
C ARG A 736 -13.97 6.65 10.10
N LEU A 737 -13.92 6.97 8.81
CA LEU A 737 -13.32 6.11 7.79
C LEU A 737 -11.83 6.42 7.66
N GLY A 738 -11.01 5.40 7.61
CA GLY A 738 -9.57 5.55 7.43
C GLY A 738 -8.75 4.27 7.58
N LEU A 739 -7.45 4.50 7.75
CA LEU A 739 -6.43 3.48 7.94
C LEU A 739 -5.79 3.71 9.32
N TRP A 740 -5.97 2.75 10.22
CA TRP A 740 -5.72 2.94 11.64
C TRP A 740 -4.57 2.06 12.11
N ASN A 741 -3.51 2.63 12.65
CA ASN A 741 -2.47 1.88 13.35
C ASN A 741 -3.00 1.43 14.71
N VAL A 742 -3.11 0.12 14.91
CA VAL A 742 -3.76 -0.51 16.07
C VAL A 742 -2.81 -1.47 16.79
N PRO A 743 -3.00 -1.68 18.11
CA PRO A 743 -2.20 -2.62 18.88
C PRO A 743 -2.40 -4.10 18.53
N HIS A 744 -3.56 -4.46 17.98
CA HIS A 744 -3.96 -5.84 17.75
C HIS A 744 -5.02 -5.93 16.64
N PHE A 745 -4.86 -6.91 15.76
CA PHE A 745 -5.90 -7.42 14.86
C PHE A 745 -5.84 -8.95 14.83
N SER A 746 -6.91 -9.59 14.35
CA SER A 746 -7.05 -11.04 14.24
C SER A 746 -7.94 -11.43 13.05
N THR A 747 -8.24 -12.73 12.91
CA THR A 747 -9.28 -13.31 12.04
C THR A 747 -9.05 -13.22 10.52
N ILE A 748 -8.71 -12.04 9.99
CA ILE A 748 -8.44 -11.82 8.57
C ILE A 748 -7.42 -10.69 8.39
N TYR A 749 -6.31 -10.96 7.71
CA TYR A 749 -5.25 -9.97 7.52
C TYR A 749 -4.24 -10.38 6.44
N LEU A 750 -3.56 -9.38 5.89
CA LEU A 750 -2.58 -9.48 4.82
C LEU A 750 -1.19 -9.10 5.33
N ILE A 751 -0.21 -9.95 5.03
CA ILE A 751 1.21 -9.78 5.37
C ILE A 751 2.01 -9.69 4.08
N ARG A 752 2.82 -8.64 3.95
CA ARG A 752 3.71 -8.43 2.79
C ARG A 752 5.05 -9.15 2.97
N LYS A 753 5.65 -9.58 1.86
CA LYS A 753 6.90 -10.37 1.85
C LYS A 753 8.09 -9.77 2.60
N ASP A 754 8.17 -8.45 2.73
CA ASP A 754 9.25 -7.77 3.45
C ASP A 754 9.28 -8.09 4.95
N ARG A 755 8.17 -8.59 5.51
CA ARG A 755 8.08 -8.99 6.91
C ARG A 755 8.05 -10.50 7.13
N LEU A 756 7.71 -11.31 6.13
CA LEU A 756 7.53 -12.76 6.32
C LEU A 756 8.75 -13.44 6.95
N SER A 757 9.97 -13.13 6.49
CA SER A 757 11.20 -13.71 7.05
C SER A 757 11.51 -13.27 8.48
N LEU A 758 10.97 -12.13 8.91
CA LEU A 758 11.11 -11.61 10.28
C LEU A 758 10.03 -12.16 11.21
N LEU A 759 8.98 -12.77 10.67
CA LEU A 759 7.82 -13.29 11.39
C LEU A 759 7.90 -14.80 11.61
N LEU A 760 9.04 -15.43 11.30
CA LEU A 760 9.29 -16.83 11.64
C LEU A 760 9.09 -17.02 13.15
N SER A 761 8.18 -17.91 13.53
CA SER A 761 7.80 -18.19 14.92
C SER A 761 7.07 -17.05 15.65
N ALA A 762 6.55 -16.03 14.95
CA ALA A 762 5.80 -14.94 15.58
C ALA A 762 4.54 -15.45 16.30
N TYR A 763 3.85 -16.43 15.73
CA TYR A 763 2.72 -17.08 16.38
C TYR A 763 3.13 -17.91 17.58
N SER A 764 4.41 -18.28 17.71
CA SER A 764 4.97 -19.06 18.83
C SER A 764 5.80 -18.25 19.82
N TYR A 765 5.87 -16.93 19.65
CA TYR A 765 6.68 -16.05 20.47
C TYR A 765 6.32 -16.08 21.97
N ASN A 766 5.03 -16.01 22.28
CA ASN A 766 4.51 -16.15 23.63
C ASN A 766 3.46 -17.25 23.68
N VAL A 767 3.86 -18.42 24.19
CA VAL A 767 3.01 -19.61 24.27
C VAL A 767 1.89 -19.50 25.32
N LYS A 768 1.94 -18.52 26.22
CA LYS A 768 0.88 -18.28 27.22
C LYS A 768 -0.33 -17.56 26.62
N ASN A 769 -0.09 -16.74 25.60
CA ASN A 769 -1.13 -16.03 24.86
C ASN A 769 -1.69 -16.93 23.76
N ASP A 770 -2.90 -16.65 23.27
CA ASP A 770 -3.37 -17.29 22.04
C ASP A 770 -2.46 -16.89 20.85
N PRO A 771 -2.51 -17.64 19.73
CA PRO A 771 -1.61 -17.40 18.60
C PRO A 771 -1.66 -15.98 18.04
N ASP A 772 -2.82 -15.33 17.96
CA ASP A 772 -2.97 -13.99 17.40
C ASP A 772 -2.45 -12.92 18.38
N MET A 773 -2.73 -13.08 19.68
CA MET A 773 -2.10 -12.24 20.71
C MET A 773 -0.57 -12.39 20.72
N SER A 774 -0.05 -13.61 20.56
CA SER A 774 1.40 -13.87 20.44
C SER A 774 1.99 -13.16 19.22
N PHE A 775 1.35 -13.32 18.06
CA PHE A 775 1.77 -12.69 16.81
C PHE A 775 1.79 -11.16 16.92
N THR A 776 0.70 -10.57 17.38
CA THR A 776 0.59 -9.11 17.51
C THR A 776 1.53 -8.56 18.60
N GLN A 777 1.75 -9.31 19.69
CA GLN A 777 2.78 -8.96 20.69
C GLN A 777 4.17 -8.92 20.05
N PHE A 778 4.54 -9.95 19.30
CA PHE A 778 5.81 -10.00 18.57
C PHE A 778 5.96 -8.79 17.64
N CYS A 779 4.93 -8.47 16.85
CA CYS A 779 4.92 -7.32 15.96
C CYS A 779 5.16 -6.00 16.71
N ARG A 780 4.44 -5.74 17.82
CA ARG A 780 4.65 -4.54 18.65
C ARG A 780 6.07 -4.49 19.20
N GLU A 781 6.59 -5.61 19.68
CA GLU A 781 7.91 -5.66 20.29
C GLU A 781 9.06 -5.46 19.30
N LYS A 782 8.83 -5.77 18.01
CA LYS A 782 9.73 -5.49 16.89
C LYS A 782 9.51 -4.12 16.24
N GLY A 783 8.54 -3.34 16.72
CA GLY A 783 8.20 -2.03 16.15
C GLY A 783 7.51 -2.11 14.80
N PHE A 784 6.80 -3.21 14.51
CA PHE A 784 6.01 -3.35 13.29
C PHE A 784 4.61 -2.76 13.51
N PHE A 785 4.28 -1.74 12.72
CA PHE A 785 2.92 -1.20 12.70
C PHE A 785 1.95 -2.18 12.08
N MET A 786 0.76 -2.21 12.66
CA MET A 786 -0.34 -3.08 12.30
C MET A 786 -1.52 -2.20 11.95
N TYR A 787 -1.99 -2.27 10.71
CA TYR A 787 -3.04 -1.38 10.24
C TYR A 787 -4.38 -2.09 10.11
N VAL A 788 -5.46 -1.38 10.42
CA VAL A 788 -6.83 -1.79 10.11
C VAL A 788 -7.42 -0.79 9.13
N ASP A 789 -7.97 -1.28 8.02
CA ASP A 789 -8.67 -0.47 7.04
C ASP A 789 -10.18 -0.65 7.18
N ASN A 790 -10.90 0.45 7.39
CA ASN A 790 -12.37 0.45 7.43
C ASN A 790 -12.99 1.31 6.32
N THR A 791 -12.21 1.67 5.28
CA THR A 791 -12.71 2.50 4.16
C THR A 791 -13.80 1.80 3.35
N GLU A 792 -13.77 0.47 3.22
CA GLU A 792 -14.79 -0.35 2.52
C GLU A 792 -15.51 -1.30 3.48
N LYS A 793 -16.75 -1.70 3.14
CA LYS A 793 -17.49 -2.72 3.90
C LYS A 793 -16.97 -4.11 3.52
N TYR A 794 -15.84 -4.49 4.11
CA TYR A 794 -15.10 -5.69 3.71
C TYR A 794 -15.84 -7.00 3.99
N GLY A 795 -16.55 -7.08 5.11
CA GLY A 795 -17.13 -8.33 5.57
C GLY A 795 -17.58 -8.29 7.02
N HIS A 796 -17.90 -9.47 7.55
CA HIS A 796 -18.37 -9.66 8.92
C HIS A 796 -17.80 -10.95 9.52
N ILE A 797 -17.98 -11.13 10.83
CA ILE A 797 -17.50 -12.29 11.60
C ILE A 797 -18.69 -13.14 12.02
N MET A 798 -18.61 -14.43 11.76
CA MET A 798 -19.60 -15.43 12.16
C MET A 798 -19.53 -15.74 13.65
N VAL A 799 -20.66 -16.10 14.23
CA VAL A 799 -20.76 -16.63 15.59
C VAL A 799 -20.62 -18.15 15.54
N SER A 800 -19.48 -18.68 16.00
CA SER A 800 -19.24 -20.13 16.11
C SER A 800 -19.47 -20.68 17.53
N ASP A 801 -19.74 -19.80 18.49
CA ASP A 801 -19.95 -20.18 19.90
C ASP A 801 -21.05 -21.24 20.02
N ASN A 802 -20.76 -22.36 20.68
CA ASN A 802 -21.68 -23.49 20.87
C ASN A 802 -22.14 -24.22 19.60
N TYR A 803 -21.56 -23.95 18.43
CA TYR A 803 -21.86 -24.72 17.22
C TYR A 803 -21.34 -26.15 17.34
N ASN A 804 -22.23 -27.14 17.12
CA ASN A 804 -21.88 -28.55 17.17
C ASN A 804 -21.64 -29.13 15.76
N PRO A 805 -20.37 -29.26 15.32
CA PRO A 805 -20.06 -29.75 13.98
C PRO A 805 -20.41 -31.24 13.75
N LEU A 806 -20.70 -32.01 14.82
CA LEU A 806 -21.13 -33.41 14.70
C LEU A 806 -22.60 -33.53 14.29
N ASN A 807 -23.41 -32.51 14.56
CA ASN A 807 -24.77 -32.49 14.07
C ASN A 807 -24.76 -32.12 12.58
N ARG A 808 -25.11 -33.08 11.72
CA ARG A 808 -25.20 -32.87 10.25
C ARG A 808 -26.14 -31.72 9.87
N PHE A 809 -27.12 -31.41 10.72
CA PHE A 809 -28.10 -30.35 10.51
C PHE A 809 -27.77 -29.09 11.31
N ALA A 810 -26.57 -28.93 11.87
CA ALA A 810 -26.26 -27.82 12.79
C ALA A 810 -26.55 -26.43 12.20
N ASP A 811 -26.24 -26.20 10.92
CA ASP A 811 -26.57 -24.95 10.21
C ASP A 811 -28.08 -24.64 10.23
N PHE A 812 -28.93 -25.67 10.18
CA PHE A 812 -30.39 -25.54 10.19
C PHE A 812 -30.91 -24.91 11.49
N TYR A 813 -30.24 -25.16 12.62
CA TYR A 813 -30.63 -24.67 13.95
C TYR A 813 -30.08 -23.27 14.27
N ASN A 814 -29.27 -22.68 13.38
CA ASN A 814 -28.40 -21.55 13.68
C ASN A 814 -29.00 -20.17 13.31
N ILE A 815 -30.33 -20.09 13.25
CA ILE A 815 -31.09 -18.87 12.88
C ILE A 815 -30.85 -17.68 13.82
N PHE A 816 -30.54 -17.94 15.09
CA PHE A 816 -30.36 -16.87 16.09
C PHE A 816 -28.98 -16.25 16.02
N GLU A 817 -27.95 -17.09 15.89
CA GLU A 817 -26.56 -16.67 15.95
C GLU A 817 -26.07 -16.08 14.62
N ASN A 818 -26.49 -16.66 13.50
CA ASN A 818 -26.07 -16.25 12.15
C ASN A 818 -27.28 -16.14 11.21
N ARG A 819 -28.19 -15.23 11.58
CA ARG A 819 -29.47 -15.00 10.89
C ARG A 819 -29.30 -14.74 9.39
N ARG A 820 -28.33 -13.91 9.00
CA ARG A 820 -28.12 -13.52 7.59
C ARG A 820 -27.83 -14.73 6.70
N GLU A 821 -26.92 -15.61 7.13
CA GLU A 821 -26.53 -16.82 6.39
C GLU A 821 -27.66 -17.84 6.39
N TRP A 822 -28.41 -17.90 7.48
CA TRP A 822 -29.60 -18.73 7.59
C TRP A 822 -30.68 -18.28 6.59
N GLU A 823 -30.99 -16.98 6.55
CA GLU A 823 -31.96 -16.39 5.62
C GLU A 823 -31.56 -16.66 4.16
N GLU A 824 -30.30 -16.43 3.80
CA GLU A 824 -29.79 -16.68 2.43
C GLU A 824 -29.93 -18.15 2.02
N ARG A 825 -29.76 -19.10 2.95
CA ARG A 825 -29.85 -20.53 2.64
C ARG A 825 -31.29 -21.04 2.64
N TYR A 826 -32.11 -20.58 3.59
CA TYR A 826 -33.33 -21.28 3.96
C TYR A 826 -34.61 -20.55 3.58
N LEU A 827 -34.59 -19.23 3.31
CA LEU A 827 -35.76 -18.53 2.77
C LEU A 827 -35.82 -18.65 1.25
N ASP A 828 -37.04 -18.61 0.70
CA ASP A 828 -37.22 -18.48 -0.74
C ASP A 828 -36.72 -17.10 -1.21
N GLU A 829 -36.01 -17.05 -2.34
CA GLU A 829 -35.46 -15.81 -2.89
C GLU A 829 -36.54 -14.73 -3.12
N LYS A 830 -37.79 -15.16 -3.39
CA LYS A 830 -38.95 -14.28 -3.62
C LYS A 830 -39.75 -13.96 -2.36
N TYR A 831 -39.35 -14.47 -1.19
CA TYR A 831 -40.06 -14.21 0.06
C TYR A 831 -40.16 -12.70 0.34
N TRP A 832 -39.07 -11.95 0.15
CA TRP A 832 -39.06 -10.51 0.41
C TRP A 832 -40.00 -9.71 -0.49
N ASP A 833 -40.29 -10.21 -1.70
CA ASP A 833 -41.27 -9.58 -2.60
C ASP A 833 -42.67 -9.57 -1.98
N THR A 834 -43.01 -10.59 -1.17
CA THR A 834 -44.32 -10.73 -0.51
C THR A 834 -44.62 -9.57 0.43
N LEU A 835 -43.59 -8.89 0.95
CA LEU A 835 -43.73 -7.77 1.88
C LEU A 835 -43.95 -6.43 1.15
N ASN A 836 -43.64 -6.31 -0.14
CA ASN A 836 -43.81 -5.08 -0.92
C ASN A 836 -45.29 -4.68 -1.06
N ASN A 837 -45.66 -3.42 -0.82
CA ASN A 837 -47.06 -2.97 -0.83
C ASN A 837 -47.87 -3.37 -2.08
N ASP A 838 -47.24 -3.42 -3.25
CA ASP A 838 -47.90 -3.75 -4.52
C ASP A 838 -48.01 -5.26 -4.81
N TYR A 839 -47.41 -6.11 -3.97
CA TYR A 839 -47.42 -7.56 -4.15
C TYR A 839 -48.84 -8.11 -4.08
N GLN A 840 -49.23 -8.84 -5.13
CA GLN A 840 -50.53 -9.49 -5.23
C GLN A 840 -50.38 -10.96 -4.82
N PHE A 841 -51.00 -11.32 -3.69
CA PHE A 841 -51.02 -12.71 -3.23
C PHE A 841 -51.86 -13.59 -4.14
N GLU A 842 -51.39 -14.80 -4.39
CA GLU A 842 -52.22 -15.81 -5.05
C GLU A 842 -53.30 -16.28 -4.06
N LEU A 843 -54.55 -16.27 -4.53
CA LEU A 843 -55.71 -16.73 -3.77
C LEU A 843 -56.32 -17.94 -4.48
N PRO A 844 -55.71 -19.14 -4.35
CA PRO A 844 -56.23 -20.33 -5.04
C PRO A 844 -57.66 -20.68 -4.60
N CYS A 845 -58.05 -20.31 -3.37
CA CYS A 845 -59.41 -20.39 -2.85
C CYS A 845 -59.77 -19.10 -2.10
N PRO A 846 -61.06 -18.80 -1.86
CA PRO A 846 -61.46 -17.63 -1.07
C PRO A 846 -60.79 -17.63 0.30
N ASP A 847 -60.17 -16.50 0.69
CA ASP A 847 -59.44 -16.31 1.95
C ASP A 847 -58.33 -17.34 2.25
N VAL A 848 -57.80 -17.99 1.22
CA VAL A 848 -56.63 -18.87 1.29
C VAL A 848 -55.49 -18.20 0.55
N TYR A 849 -54.53 -17.64 1.29
CA TYR A 849 -53.38 -16.94 0.72
C TYR A 849 -52.25 -17.91 0.44
N HIS A 850 -51.61 -17.78 -0.72
CA HIS A 850 -50.53 -18.66 -1.16
C HIS A 850 -49.30 -17.83 -1.53
N PHE A 851 -48.15 -18.13 -0.91
CA PHE A 851 -46.94 -17.33 -1.07
C PHE A 851 -45.65 -18.14 -0.86
N PRO A 852 -44.52 -17.74 -1.50
CA PRO A 852 -43.22 -18.35 -1.27
C PRO A 852 -42.72 -18.01 0.14
N LEU A 853 -42.21 -19.02 0.87
CA LEU A 853 -41.62 -18.82 2.20
C LEU A 853 -40.22 -19.41 2.29
N PHE A 854 -40.06 -20.69 1.98
CA PHE A 854 -38.81 -21.41 2.19
C PHE A 854 -38.14 -21.88 0.90
N SER A 855 -36.82 -21.97 0.94
CA SER A 855 -36.04 -22.57 -0.12
C SER A 855 -36.27 -24.08 -0.20
N LYS A 856 -35.97 -24.67 -1.36
CA LYS A 856 -35.96 -26.13 -1.52
C LYS A 856 -34.98 -26.80 -0.55
N GLN A 857 -33.90 -26.12 -0.17
CA GLN A 857 -32.90 -26.64 0.76
C GLN A 857 -33.48 -26.75 2.17
N PHE A 858 -34.22 -25.75 2.65
CA PHE A 858 -34.94 -25.82 3.92
C PHE A 858 -35.88 -27.02 3.95
N CYS A 859 -36.69 -27.18 2.89
CA CYS A 859 -37.67 -28.26 2.84
C CYS A 859 -37.00 -29.64 2.87
N LYS A 860 -35.91 -29.81 2.11
CA LYS A 860 -35.11 -31.04 2.10
C LYS A 860 -34.49 -31.35 3.45
N GLU A 861 -33.92 -30.36 4.13
CA GLU A 861 -33.32 -30.55 5.45
C GLU A 861 -34.37 -30.78 6.53
N MET A 862 -35.52 -30.11 6.49
CA MET A 862 -36.64 -30.36 7.38
C MET A 862 -37.13 -31.81 7.26
N ILE A 863 -37.36 -32.31 6.04
CA ILE A 863 -37.72 -33.73 5.83
C ILE A 863 -36.62 -34.65 6.39
N ALA A 864 -35.35 -34.33 6.14
CA ALA A 864 -34.24 -35.15 6.61
C ALA A 864 -34.11 -35.16 8.15
N VAL A 865 -34.38 -34.04 8.83
CA VAL A 865 -34.43 -33.96 10.31
C VAL A 865 -35.54 -34.86 10.84
N MET A 866 -36.73 -34.79 10.25
CA MET A 866 -37.89 -35.58 10.68
C MET A 866 -37.66 -37.08 10.44
N GLU A 867 -37.16 -37.47 9.28
CA GLU A 867 -36.85 -38.88 8.99
C GLU A 867 -35.67 -39.41 9.78
N ASN A 868 -34.68 -38.57 10.12
CA ASN A 868 -33.57 -38.96 11.00
C ASN A 868 -34.05 -39.18 12.45
N TYR A 869 -35.06 -38.43 12.92
CA TYR A 869 -35.72 -38.70 14.19
C TYR A 869 -36.51 -40.01 14.14
N GLY A 870 -37.27 -40.22 13.06
CA GLY A 870 -37.87 -41.50 12.68
C GLY A 870 -39.03 -41.99 13.54
N ARG A 871 -39.32 -41.36 14.68
CA ARG A 871 -40.41 -41.75 15.60
C ARG A 871 -41.73 -41.06 15.25
N TRP A 872 -42.24 -41.34 14.06
CA TRP A 872 -43.54 -40.86 13.57
C TRP A 872 -44.70 -41.34 14.45
N SER A 873 -45.75 -40.52 14.58
CA SER A 873 -46.97 -40.91 15.29
C SER A 873 -47.63 -42.15 14.66
N SER A 874 -48.56 -42.75 15.42
CA SER A 874 -49.39 -43.84 14.92
C SER A 874 -50.56 -43.38 14.05
N GLY A 875 -50.88 -42.08 14.02
CA GLY A 875 -52.10 -41.55 13.40
C GLY A 875 -53.37 -41.94 14.17
N SER A 876 -53.26 -42.24 15.47
CA SER A 876 -54.40 -42.57 16.34
C SER A 876 -54.70 -41.43 17.30
N ASN A 877 -55.95 -41.35 17.80
CA ASN A 877 -56.40 -40.27 18.68
C ASN A 877 -55.64 -40.19 20.01
N LEU A 878 -54.86 -41.21 20.38
CA LEU A 878 -54.11 -41.28 21.63
C LEU A 878 -52.62 -41.17 21.31
N ASP A 879 -52.01 -40.06 21.76
CA ASP A 879 -50.58 -39.83 21.56
C ASP A 879 -49.93 -39.39 22.86
N SER A 880 -49.21 -40.31 23.51
CA SER A 880 -48.50 -40.07 24.76
C SER A 880 -47.33 -39.09 24.64
N ARG A 881 -46.97 -38.67 23.42
CA ARG A 881 -45.92 -37.70 23.13
C ARG A 881 -46.45 -36.25 23.24
N LEU A 882 -47.77 -36.06 23.26
CA LEU A 882 -48.43 -34.75 23.36
C LEU A 882 -48.82 -34.40 24.80
N ALA A 883 -48.78 -33.10 25.11
CA ALA A 883 -49.31 -32.57 26.37
C ALA A 883 -50.85 -32.71 26.40
N GLY A 884 -51.36 -33.70 27.14
CA GLY A 884 -52.80 -34.01 27.23
C GLY A 884 -53.21 -35.34 26.58
N GLY A 885 -52.35 -35.97 25.80
CA GLY A 885 -52.50 -37.36 25.36
C GLY A 885 -53.57 -37.65 24.29
N TYR A 886 -54.32 -36.65 23.82
CA TYR A 886 -55.45 -36.83 22.91
C TYR A 886 -55.46 -35.82 21.76
N GLU A 887 -55.63 -36.31 20.53
CA GLU A 887 -55.75 -35.51 19.31
C GLU A 887 -57.10 -35.77 18.62
N ASN A 888 -57.87 -34.69 18.39
CA ASN A 888 -59.24 -34.80 17.84
C ASN A 888 -59.27 -35.34 16.41
N VAL A 889 -58.22 -35.05 15.63
CA VAL A 889 -58.07 -35.44 14.23
C VAL A 889 -56.61 -35.84 14.01
N PRO A 890 -56.25 -37.10 14.27
CA PRO A 890 -54.85 -37.49 14.35
C PRO A 890 -54.20 -37.58 12.98
N THR A 891 -52.95 -37.13 12.91
CA THR A 891 -52.08 -37.28 11.74
C THR A 891 -50.85 -38.11 12.08
N ARG A 892 -50.22 -38.73 11.07
CA ARG A 892 -48.87 -39.32 11.22
C ARG A 892 -47.84 -38.20 11.15
N ASP A 893 -47.35 -37.80 12.32
CA ASP A 893 -46.57 -36.58 12.45
C ASP A 893 -45.41 -36.66 13.47
N ILE A 894 -44.57 -35.63 13.39
CA ILE A 894 -43.53 -35.29 14.36
C ILE A 894 -43.65 -33.80 14.66
N HIS A 895 -43.74 -33.46 15.95
CA HIS A 895 -43.80 -32.08 16.44
C HIS A 895 -42.40 -31.47 16.55
N MET A 896 -42.31 -30.15 16.36
CA MET A 896 -41.04 -29.41 16.39
C MET A 896 -40.30 -29.54 17.73
N ASN A 897 -41.02 -29.68 18.85
CA ASN A 897 -40.41 -29.88 20.18
C ASN A 897 -39.73 -31.25 20.34
N GLN A 898 -40.13 -32.26 19.55
CA GLN A 898 -39.55 -33.60 19.60
C GLN A 898 -38.18 -33.67 18.92
N VAL A 899 -37.90 -32.69 18.06
CA VAL A 899 -36.63 -32.53 17.34
C VAL A 899 -35.89 -31.26 17.76
N ASP A 900 -36.24 -30.69 18.92
CA ASP A 900 -35.60 -29.48 19.49
C ASP A 900 -35.59 -28.26 18.55
N PHE A 901 -36.57 -28.15 17.64
CA PHE A 901 -36.70 -27.06 16.65
C PHE A 901 -37.85 -26.08 16.95
N GLU A 902 -38.59 -26.29 18.05
CA GLU A 902 -39.76 -25.46 18.38
C GLU A 902 -39.40 -23.98 18.58
N ARG A 903 -38.30 -23.68 19.27
CA ARG A 903 -37.88 -22.30 19.52
C ARG A 903 -37.55 -21.56 18.22
N GLN A 904 -36.80 -22.21 17.32
CA GLN A 904 -36.45 -21.71 16.00
C GLN A 904 -37.72 -21.50 15.17
N TRP A 905 -38.62 -22.48 15.20
CA TRP A 905 -39.88 -22.40 14.46
C TRP A 905 -40.79 -21.25 14.93
N LEU A 906 -40.94 -21.05 16.23
CA LEU A 906 -41.70 -19.92 16.77
C LEU A 906 -41.10 -18.56 16.37
N ASN A 907 -39.77 -18.46 16.31
CA ASN A 907 -39.11 -17.27 15.78
C ASN A 907 -39.41 -17.06 14.29
N ILE A 908 -39.41 -18.13 13.49
CA ILE A 908 -39.81 -18.05 12.08
C ILE A 908 -41.25 -17.57 11.93
N LEU A 909 -42.18 -18.06 12.77
CA LEU A 909 -43.57 -17.59 12.74
C LEU A 909 -43.65 -16.08 13.03
N ASP A 910 -42.92 -15.56 14.01
CA ASP A 910 -42.94 -14.13 14.36
C ASP A 910 -42.24 -13.22 13.33
N GLU A 911 -41.10 -13.68 12.80
CA GLU A 911 -40.25 -12.88 11.93
C GLU A 911 -40.66 -12.95 10.46
N TYR A 912 -41.18 -14.09 9.98
CA TYR A 912 -41.46 -14.30 8.55
C TYR A 912 -42.92 -14.58 8.21
N VAL A 913 -43.67 -15.26 9.08
CA VAL A 913 -45.10 -15.53 8.79
C VAL A 913 -45.98 -14.37 9.24
N ARG A 914 -45.80 -13.83 10.45
CA ARG A 914 -46.61 -12.74 10.99
C ARG A 914 -46.62 -11.50 10.08
N PRO A 915 -45.51 -11.02 9.50
CA PRO A 915 -45.56 -9.87 8.60
C PRO A 915 -46.45 -10.09 7.37
N VAL A 916 -46.45 -11.31 6.81
CA VAL A 916 -47.34 -11.68 5.70
C VAL A 916 -48.79 -11.79 6.17
N GLN A 917 -49.01 -12.34 7.37
CA GLN A 917 -50.31 -12.40 8.01
C GLN A 917 -50.91 -11.00 8.21
N GLU A 918 -50.18 -10.06 8.81
CA GLU A 918 -50.68 -8.70 9.12
C GLU A 918 -51.08 -7.94 7.85
N LYS A 919 -50.44 -8.25 6.72
CA LYS A 919 -50.73 -7.67 5.42
C LYS A 919 -51.96 -8.27 4.74
N THR A 920 -52.20 -9.57 4.95
CA THR A 920 -53.29 -10.32 4.30
C THR A 920 -54.58 -10.21 5.12
N PHE A 921 -54.51 -10.40 6.43
CA PHE A 921 -55.64 -10.23 7.36
C PHE A 921 -55.56 -8.86 8.06
N ILE A 922 -55.86 -7.80 7.30
CA ILE A 922 -55.81 -6.42 7.79
C ILE A 922 -56.69 -6.26 9.02
N GLY A 923 -56.11 -5.74 10.10
CA GLY A 923 -56.80 -5.50 11.38
C GLY A 923 -56.63 -6.62 12.41
N TYR A 924 -55.98 -7.74 12.06
CA TYR A 924 -55.58 -8.78 13.00
C TYR A 924 -54.10 -8.65 13.35
N TYR A 925 -53.79 -8.58 14.65
CA TYR A 925 -52.43 -8.39 15.18
C TYR A 925 -52.18 -9.34 16.36
N SER A 926 -51.13 -10.15 16.26
CA SER A 926 -50.66 -11.04 17.32
C SER A 926 -49.13 -11.06 17.33
N LYS A 927 -48.49 -10.52 18.38
CA LYS A 927 -47.02 -10.44 18.47
C LYS A 927 -46.49 -10.76 19.88
N PRO A 928 -45.61 -11.78 20.05
CA PRO A 928 -45.33 -12.81 19.05
C PRO A 928 -46.58 -13.69 18.82
N PRO A 929 -46.74 -14.30 17.63
CA PRO A 929 -47.83 -15.25 17.39
C PRO A 929 -47.68 -16.46 18.32
N HIS A 930 -48.79 -16.98 18.83
CA HIS A 930 -48.79 -18.13 19.74
C HIS A 930 -49.12 -19.41 18.97
N ALA A 931 -48.24 -20.39 18.94
CA ALA A 931 -48.50 -21.66 18.26
C ALA A 931 -47.98 -22.84 19.08
N ILE A 932 -48.90 -23.68 19.59
CA ILE A 932 -48.55 -24.88 20.35
C ILE A 932 -48.38 -26.08 19.42
N MET A 933 -49.20 -26.19 18.38
CA MET A 933 -49.19 -27.33 17.47
C MET A 933 -48.41 -26.95 16.20
N ASN A 934 -47.12 -27.29 16.21
CA ASN A 934 -46.20 -27.13 15.09
C ASN A 934 -45.61 -28.50 14.74
N PHE A 935 -45.93 -29.03 13.57
CA PHE A 935 -45.61 -30.42 13.24
C PHE A 935 -45.47 -30.64 11.74
N VAL A 936 -44.69 -31.67 11.38
CA VAL A 936 -44.61 -32.16 10.00
C VAL A 936 -45.47 -33.41 9.88
N VAL A 937 -46.36 -33.42 8.89
CA VAL A 937 -47.22 -34.56 8.56
C VAL A 937 -46.63 -35.33 7.39
N ARG A 938 -46.73 -36.66 7.45
CA ARG A 938 -46.37 -37.57 6.34
C ARG A 938 -47.59 -38.34 5.87
N TYR A 939 -47.98 -38.12 4.61
CA TYR A 939 -49.02 -38.90 3.94
C TYR A 939 -48.42 -39.94 3.01
N LYS A 940 -48.88 -41.19 3.16
CA LYS A 940 -48.36 -42.33 2.40
C LYS A 940 -49.48 -43.37 2.13
N PRO A 941 -49.56 -43.97 0.92
CA PRO A 941 -50.63 -44.90 0.54
C PRO A 941 -50.83 -46.09 1.49
N ASP A 942 -49.74 -46.64 2.03
CA ASP A 942 -49.70 -47.81 2.91
C ASP A 942 -49.77 -47.46 4.41
N GLU A 943 -49.88 -46.17 4.75
CA GLU A 943 -49.97 -45.69 6.13
C GLU A 943 -51.25 -44.86 6.30
N GLN A 944 -51.13 -43.54 6.45
CA GLN A 944 -52.24 -42.60 6.44
C GLN A 944 -52.18 -41.80 5.14
N PRO A 945 -53.03 -42.08 4.14
CA PRO A 945 -52.95 -41.41 2.84
C PRO A 945 -53.73 -40.09 2.76
N ALA A 946 -54.69 -39.87 3.66
CA ALA A 946 -55.64 -38.78 3.60
C ALA A 946 -55.99 -38.28 5.01
N LEU A 947 -56.65 -37.12 5.08
CA LEU A 947 -57.19 -36.57 6.33
C LEU A 947 -58.66 -36.19 6.13
N ARG A 948 -59.53 -36.68 7.00
CA ARG A 948 -60.98 -36.44 6.93
C ARG A 948 -61.31 -34.93 7.06
N PRO A 949 -62.48 -34.47 6.58
CA PRO A 949 -62.92 -33.09 6.80
C PRO A 949 -62.89 -32.67 8.27
N HIS A 950 -62.26 -31.53 8.57
CA HIS A 950 -62.13 -30.99 9.92
C HIS A 950 -61.93 -29.46 9.95
N HIS A 951 -61.89 -28.92 11.16
CA HIS A 951 -61.42 -27.57 11.46
C HIS A 951 -60.16 -27.65 12.31
N ASP A 952 -59.28 -26.68 12.14
CA ASP A 952 -58.10 -26.55 12.96
C ASP A 952 -58.42 -25.82 14.26
N ALA A 953 -57.72 -26.19 15.32
CA ALA A 953 -57.78 -25.47 16.58
C ALA A 953 -56.87 -24.23 16.52
N SER A 954 -57.12 -23.33 15.57
CA SER A 954 -56.33 -22.12 15.31
C SER A 954 -57.22 -20.95 14.88
N THR A 955 -56.73 -19.72 15.07
CA THR A 955 -57.33 -18.56 14.40
C THR A 955 -57.01 -18.62 12.90
N TYR A 956 -55.75 -18.89 12.57
CA TYR A 956 -55.32 -19.20 11.21
C TYR A 956 -54.28 -20.33 11.21
N THR A 957 -54.25 -21.07 10.12
CA THR A 957 -53.33 -22.18 9.90
C THR A 957 -52.35 -21.81 8.79
N VAL A 958 -51.12 -22.25 8.96
CA VAL A 958 -50.07 -22.22 7.93
C VAL A 958 -49.77 -23.66 7.53
N ASP A 959 -49.92 -23.98 6.25
CA ASP A 959 -49.63 -25.30 5.66
C ASP A 959 -48.60 -25.13 4.54
N ILE A 960 -47.40 -25.70 4.72
CA ILE A 960 -46.27 -25.54 3.80
C ILE A 960 -45.97 -26.87 3.11
N ALA A 961 -45.91 -26.84 1.78
CA ALA A 961 -45.50 -28.00 0.99
C ALA A 961 -43.98 -28.23 1.08
N LEU A 962 -43.54 -29.39 1.57
CA LEU A 962 -42.10 -29.68 1.73
C LEU A 962 -41.49 -30.49 0.57
N ASN A 963 -42.30 -31.14 -0.26
CA ASN A 963 -41.81 -31.88 -1.41
C ASN A 963 -42.78 -31.81 -2.60
N LYS A 964 -42.36 -32.31 -3.77
CA LYS A 964 -42.92 -31.93 -5.06
C LYS A 964 -43.98 -32.91 -5.55
N ALA A 965 -45.17 -32.40 -5.83
CA ALA A 965 -46.23 -33.15 -6.50
C ALA A 965 -45.80 -33.57 -7.93
N GLY A 966 -46.12 -34.81 -8.30
CA GLY A 966 -45.77 -35.43 -9.58
C GLY A 966 -44.36 -36.03 -9.65
N GLU A 967 -43.49 -35.71 -8.70
CA GLU A 967 -42.12 -36.27 -8.61
C GLU A 967 -41.98 -37.14 -7.35
N ASP A 968 -42.23 -36.57 -6.18
CA ASP A 968 -42.10 -37.27 -4.89
C ASP A 968 -43.39 -38.01 -4.49
N PHE A 969 -44.55 -37.53 -4.96
CA PHE A 969 -45.86 -38.15 -4.72
C PHE A 969 -46.88 -37.85 -5.84
N GLU A 970 -47.91 -38.70 -5.97
CA GLU A 970 -49.09 -38.46 -6.80
C GLU A 970 -50.36 -38.43 -5.93
N GLY A 971 -51.39 -37.72 -6.40
CA GLY A 971 -52.57 -37.40 -5.58
C GLY A 971 -52.24 -36.35 -4.52
N GLY A 972 -53.03 -36.28 -3.46
CA GLY A 972 -52.81 -35.33 -2.37
C GLY A 972 -53.35 -33.93 -2.67
N GLY A 973 -53.00 -32.99 -1.78
CA GLY A 973 -53.53 -31.63 -1.75
C GLY A 973 -54.47 -31.39 -0.57
N VAL A 974 -55.07 -30.21 -0.55
CA VAL A 974 -56.11 -29.82 0.40
C VAL A 974 -57.37 -29.41 -0.36
N ARG A 975 -58.53 -29.80 0.14
CA ARG A 975 -59.83 -29.37 -0.39
C ARG A 975 -60.62 -28.63 0.68
N TYR A 976 -60.98 -27.39 0.40
CA TYR A 976 -61.84 -26.58 1.24
C TYR A 976 -63.30 -26.86 0.88
N VAL A 977 -63.94 -27.69 1.71
CA VAL A 977 -65.24 -28.33 1.44
C VAL A 977 -66.33 -27.30 1.16
N ARG A 978 -66.37 -26.22 1.94
CA ARG A 978 -67.38 -25.15 1.81
C ARG A 978 -67.31 -24.41 0.48
N TYR A 979 -66.14 -24.33 -0.14
CA TYR A 979 -65.92 -23.59 -1.38
C TYR A 979 -65.81 -24.50 -2.61
N ASN A 980 -65.87 -25.83 -2.40
CA ASN A 980 -65.56 -26.83 -3.42
C ASN A 980 -64.28 -26.50 -4.21
N CYS A 981 -63.27 -26.02 -3.48
CA CYS A 981 -62.01 -25.54 -4.02
C CYS A 981 -60.86 -26.39 -3.50
N SER A 982 -59.92 -26.75 -4.37
CA SER A 982 -58.81 -27.64 -4.02
C SER A 982 -57.48 -27.05 -4.47
N VAL A 983 -56.46 -27.22 -3.64
CA VAL A 983 -55.07 -26.90 -3.96
C VAL A 983 -54.28 -28.19 -3.99
N THR A 984 -53.89 -28.65 -5.19
CA THR A 984 -53.23 -29.95 -5.38
C THR A 984 -51.77 -29.86 -5.83
N ASN A 985 -51.37 -28.73 -6.41
CA ASN A 985 -50.04 -28.53 -6.99
C ASN A 985 -49.31 -27.33 -6.37
N SER A 986 -49.23 -27.31 -5.03
CA SER A 986 -48.44 -26.29 -4.32
C SER A 986 -46.95 -26.45 -4.66
N PRO A 987 -46.24 -25.37 -5.05
CA PRO A 987 -44.80 -25.41 -5.21
C PRO A 987 -44.11 -25.75 -3.87
N VAL A 988 -42.93 -26.39 -3.95
CA VAL A 988 -42.11 -26.70 -2.77
C VAL A 988 -41.70 -25.42 -2.07
N GLY A 989 -41.86 -25.37 -0.74
CA GLY A 989 -41.51 -24.25 0.12
C GLY A 989 -42.54 -23.13 0.16
N TRP A 990 -43.64 -23.26 -0.57
CA TRP A 990 -44.75 -22.31 -0.52
C TRP A 990 -45.70 -22.63 0.63
N ALA A 991 -46.22 -21.58 1.25
CA ALA A 991 -47.16 -21.63 2.35
C ALA A 991 -48.57 -21.30 1.87
N LEU A 992 -49.54 -22.11 2.30
CA LEU A 992 -50.94 -21.76 2.35
C LEU A 992 -51.27 -21.19 3.72
N MET A 993 -51.99 -20.08 3.75
CA MET A 993 -52.44 -19.45 4.99
C MET A 993 -53.94 -19.15 4.91
N HIS A 994 -54.70 -19.73 5.84
CA HIS A 994 -56.16 -19.63 5.85
C HIS A 994 -56.72 -19.63 7.28
N PRO A 995 -57.93 -19.09 7.52
CA PRO A 995 -58.60 -19.23 8.82
C PRO A 995 -58.74 -20.69 9.25
N GLY A 996 -58.52 -21.00 10.53
CA GLY A 996 -58.59 -22.38 11.05
C GLY A 996 -60.00 -22.83 11.46
N ARG A 997 -60.81 -21.88 11.95
CA ARG A 997 -62.15 -22.11 12.51
C ARG A 997 -63.27 -21.59 11.61
N LEU A 998 -64.46 -22.17 11.78
CA LEU A 998 -65.77 -21.75 11.23
C LEU A 998 -65.92 -21.79 9.69
N THR A 999 -65.02 -21.17 8.95
CA THR A 999 -65.19 -20.89 7.51
C THR A 999 -64.46 -21.86 6.58
N HIS A 1000 -63.33 -22.41 7.01
CA HIS A 1000 -62.47 -23.24 6.16
C HIS A 1000 -62.42 -24.69 6.65
N MET A 1001 -63.59 -25.34 6.70
CA MET A 1001 -63.63 -26.79 6.87
C MET A 1001 -62.94 -27.43 5.66
N HIS A 1002 -61.89 -28.20 5.89
CA HIS A 1002 -61.04 -28.72 4.84
C HIS A 1002 -60.68 -30.19 5.06
N GLU A 1003 -60.34 -30.88 3.97
CA GLU A 1003 -59.91 -32.28 3.97
C GLU A 1003 -58.56 -32.42 3.24
N GLY A 1004 -57.72 -33.32 3.74
CA GLY A 1004 -56.48 -33.72 3.09
C GLY A 1004 -56.79 -34.78 2.03
N LEU A 1005 -56.62 -34.43 0.76
CA LEU A 1005 -56.92 -35.35 -0.35
C LEU A 1005 -55.97 -36.56 -0.31
N PRO A 1006 -56.41 -37.76 -0.78
CA PRO A 1006 -55.59 -38.96 -0.71
C PRO A 1006 -54.32 -38.89 -1.57
N THR A 1007 -53.16 -39.13 -0.96
CA THR A 1007 -51.91 -39.43 -1.65
C THR A 1007 -51.99 -40.86 -2.19
N THR A 1008 -51.93 -41.02 -3.52
CA THR A 1008 -52.12 -42.32 -4.20
C THR A 1008 -50.81 -43.03 -4.51
N ARG A 1009 -49.69 -42.30 -4.62
CA ARG A 1009 -48.35 -42.86 -4.84
C ARG A 1009 -47.29 -41.99 -4.16
N GLY A 1010 -46.17 -42.58 -3.74
CA GLY A 1010 -45.05 -41.85 -3.13
C GLY A 1010 -45.33 -41.39 -1.71
N VAL A 1011 -44.62 -40.35 -1.26
CA VAL A 1011 -44.75 -39.81 0.10
C VAL A 1011 -44.90 -38.29 0.04
N ARG A 1012 -45.95 -37.74 0.65
CA ARG A 1012 -46.18 -36.29 0.72
C ARG A 1012 -45.83 -35.79 2.13
N TYR A 1013 -44.98 -34.77 2.21
CA TYR A 1013 -44.67 -34.09 3.46
C TYR A 1013 -45.22 -32.65 3.44
N ILE A 1014 -45.86 -32.27 4.53
CA ILE A 1014 -46.28 -30.89 4.77
C ILE A 1014 -45.90 -30.46 6.19
N LEU A 1015 -45.60 -29.18 6.36
CA LEU A 1015 -45.38 -28.57 7.67
C LEU A 1015 -46.59 -27.71 8.02
N VAL A 1016 -47.24 -28.05 9.13
CA VAL A 1016 -48.46 -27.38 9.59
C VAL A 1016 -48.20 -26.66 10.90
N SER A 1017 -48.75 -25.45 11.03
CA SER A 1017 -48.76 -24.69 12.29
C SER A 1017 -50.15 -24.13 12.56
N PHE A 1018 -50.68 -24.45 13.74
CA PHE A 1018 -51.92 -23.87 14.25
C PHE A 1018 -51.59 -22.64 15.07
N VAL A 1019 -51.84 -21.47 14.48
CA VAL A 1019 -51.44 -20.19 15.04
C VAL A 1019 -52.63 -19.49 15.69
N ASP A 1020 -52.35 -18.93 16.86
CA ASP A 1020 -53.28 -18.32 17.81
C ASP A 1020 -54.50 -19.23 18.10
N PRO A 1021 -54.27 -20.41 18.74
CA PRO A 1021 -55.29 -21.41 19.06
C PRO A 1021 -56.39 -20.97 20.04
#